data_AF-A0A1U7DVD0-F1
#
_entry.id   AF-A0A1U7DVD0-F1
#
_cell.length_a   1.000
_cell.length_b   1.000
_cell.length_c   1.000
_cell.angle_alpha   90.00
_cell.angle_beta   90.00
_cell.angle_gamma   90.00
#
_symmetry.space_group_name_H-M   'P 1'
#
loop_
_entity.id
_entity.type
_entity.pdbx_description
1 polymer ?
#
loop_
_entity_poly.entity_id
_entity_poly.type
_entity_poly.pdbx_seq_one_letter_code
_entity_poly.pdbx_strand_id
1 'polypeptide(L)'
;MNKLNPKFYVLLIFALISYNIKAQSIVDKHGRLQVNGNTIVDQNNNAVSLAGNSLFWSNAGDSSDFYNANTVNYLADNWNSSIIRVAMGVKESWDGGTGYIDSPIAQKNKIKKVIDAAIAKGIYVIIDWHTHEAEKYQEESVAFFREMAELYGDKDNVIYEIYNEPINQSWSTVKAYATEVINAIRSKDSDNLIIVGSPKWSQDVDIASQDPIADNNTAYTLHFYAGTHTEFLRDKAKIALNNGVAIFVTEWGAVNADGRGDASIPETQEWMRFLKENKISHVNWAVSDKAEGASIVNSGKGVSGLQNDDLTETGVFIKDIIKNWSDDTINDDDTPTNGKVECNTVDCILNAMKNAKPGDEIIIEPGTYVALEKDNTNGRASLFFSAKDGNANKPITIKAKDPLNPPILKGKEGRYDGYVMRITGDYWQIKNLILEDGSKGLVFDNANNGLIENITVRDIGEEGIHLRDGSSNNVVTGCNVSNTGVKKPGFGEGLYVGSDKSQHNNPYNPDCNNNTIENCIIGPYVAAEGVDVKEGTLNTIIRNCTFSAKGITGENSADAFIDLKGAYTFVYGNTFNLEGSTVINSVIDFQDRKTNYNTGYRNAIFDNTFNLGSRGVDIPSIRAKGGSPSEIHFWNNTRNPNTTDPISNYSLKAMILSCPTWNIVDCENDNTTNSTPSVSITSPANGGVFTVGESISIEANAADSDGTITKVEFYNNEVKLGEDSTPPYKYTITNAQAGNYNLSVKAIDNLGATAEANSTITVSNETEPNTNCLFNTPSLNKLPTFTDISFFNVHVIGTGGPNLSNMKKFRINWDSASNRLRRFAINTKNGVPDYYVDLKKKMTYDFGNSKPELTISNSGILNLDGSYWATEDNGNFVMVSKSKGFTIYFSNSATAPNCSDAKILQKNSKIKKQEQLKIKEDIILYPNPVKNQQLTITHVPEKGAVVKIFDLQGKTVLIQKLENASKTILDVSELKTGLYVVSVQNKGILKTILLSKL
;
A
#
# COMPACT_ATOMS: atom_id res chain seq x y z
N MET A 1 24.80 39.56 78.85
CA MET A 1 24.81 38.08 78.95
C MET A 1 23.48 37.59 78.39
N ASN A 2 23.35 36.65 77.47
CA ASN A 2 24.24 35.93 76.56
C ASN A 2 23.37 35.54 75.36
N LYS A 3 23.99 35.54 74.17
CA LYS A 3 23.39 35.19 72.88
C LYS A 3 22.66 33.84 72.94
N LEU A 4 21.44 33.78 72.40
CA LEU A 4 20.81 32.55 71.95
C LEU A 4 20.25 32.74 70.53
N ASN A 5 20.36 31.67 69.75
CA ASN A 5 20.66 31.62 68.32
C ASN A 5 19.39 31.60 67.43
N PRO A 6 19.31 32.35 66.32
CA PRO A 6 18.11 32.46 65.47
C PRO A 6 17.79 31.22 64.60
N LYS A 7 18.32 30.03 64.91
CA LYS A 7 18.07 28.79 64.15
C LYS A 7 16.85 27.98 64.58
N PHE A 8 16.06 28.43 65.57
CA PHE A 8 14.99 27.60 66.13
C PHE A 8 13.56 27.89 65.62
N TYR A 9 13.33 29.02 64.92
CA TYR A 9 11.99 29.34 64.37
C TYR A 9 11.79 28.95 62.90
N VAL A 10 12.85 28.54 62.19
CA VAL A 10 12.74 28.09 60.79
C VAL A 10 12.40 26.59 60.68
N LEU A 11 12.53 25.82 61.77
CA LEU A 11 12.24 24.38 61.77
C LEU A 11 10.78 23.99 62.05
N LEU A 12 9.91 24.92 62.48
CA LEU A 12 8.50 24.62 62.76
C LEU A 12 7.51 25.09 61.69
N ILE A 13 7.97 25.86 60.69
CA ILE A 13 7.13 26.29 59.55
C ILE A 13 7.29 25.36 58.33
N PHE A 14 8.33 24.53 58.27
CA PHE A 14 8.52 23.53 57.21
C PHE A 14 7.87 22.17 57.47
N ALA A 15 7.14 22.00 58.58
CA ALA A 15 6.49 20.73 58.95
C ALA A 15 4.99 20.66 58.61
N LEU A 16 4.42 21.63 57.89
CA LEU A 16 2.96 21.70 57.63
C LEU A 16 2.52 21.93 56.18
N ILE A 17 3.40 21.82 55.18
CA ILE A 17 2.97 21.78 53.76
C ILE A 17 3.79 20.74 53.00
N SER A 18 3.58 19.46 53.31
CA SER A 18 3.78 18.38 52.34
C SER A 18 2.41 18.05 51.75
N TYR A 19 1.92 18.93 50.88
CA TYR A 19 0.88 18.52 49.95
C TYR A 19 1.51 17.47 49.03
N ASN A 20 1.14 16.21 49.25
CA ASN A 20 1.32 15.17 48.25
C ASN A 20 0.54 15.60 47.01
N ILE A 21 1.20 16.21 46.04
CA ILE A 21 0.63 16.40 44.70
C ILE A 21 0.57 14.99 44.11
N LYS A 22 -0.59 14.33 44.22
CA LYS A 22 -0.88 13.15 43.41
C LYS A 22 -0.84 13.60 41.94
N ALA A 23 -0.16 12.84 41.10
CA ALA A 23 -0.23 13.05 39.65
C ALA A 23 -1.70 13.00 39.22
N GLN A 24 -2.13 13.99 38.44
CA GLN A 24 -3.49 14.10 37.91
C GLN A 24 -3.72 12.97 36.89
N SER A 25 -4.87 12.27 36.95
CA SER A 25 -5.19 11.23 35.95
C SER A 25 -5.50 11.85 34.58
N ILE A 26 -5.54 11.05 33.51
CA ILE A 26 -5.81 11.58 32.16
C ILE A 26 -7.22 12.16 32.07
N VAL A 27 -8.20 11.54 32.74
CA VAL A 27 -9.56 12.08 32.83
C VAL A 27 -9.61 13.30 33.75
N ASP A 28 -8.86 13.36 34.84
CA ASP A 28 -8.78 14.59 35.63
C ASP A 28 -8.16 15.74 34.81
N LYS A 29 -7.21 15.44 33.90
CA LYS A 29 -6.53 16.42 33.04
C LYS A 29 -7.50 16.99 31.99
N HIS A 30 -8.18 16.12 31.24
CA HIS A 30 -8.99 16.51 30.09
C HIS A 30 -10.48 16.69 30.41
N GLY A 31 -10.99 16.04 31.46
CA GLY A 31 -12.40 16.11 31.85
C GLY A 31 -13.32 15.59 30.74
N ARG A 32 -14.51 16.19 30.62
CA ARG A 32 -15.51 15.82 29.61
C ARG A 32 -14.98 16.08 28.18
N LEU A 33 -15.06 15.07 27.32
CA LEU A 33 -14.77 15.20 25.89
C LEU A 33 -15.98 15.73 25.10
N GLN A 34 -15.71 16.58 24.12
CA GLN A 34 -16.71 17.21 23.26
C GLN A 34 -16.29 17.22 21.80
N VAL A 35 -17.24 17.16 20.87
CA VAL A 35 -16.99 17.39 19.45
C VAL A 35 -17.08 18.88 19.15
N ASN A 36 -16.02 19.43 18.54
CA ASN A 36 -15.98 20.77 18.00
C ASN A 36 -15.56 20.72 16.53
N GLY A 37 -16.55 20.84 15.64
CA GLY A 37 -16.37 20.63 14.21
C GLY A 37 -15.89 19.20 13.92
N ASN A 38 -14.74 19.07 13.27
CA ASN A 38 -14.14 17.78 12.94
C ASN A 38 -13.17 17.22 14.00
N THR A 39 -13.09 17.85 15.18
CA THR A 39 -12.11 17.53 16.22
C THR A 39 -12.81 17.16 17.53
N ILE A 40 -12.25 16.19 18.27
CA ILE A 40 -12.63 15.92 19.66
C ILE A 40 -11.74 16.76 20.58
N VAL A 41 -12.35 17.48 21.50
CA VAL A 41 -11.68 18.40 22.42
C VAL A 41 -11.98 18.07 23.88
N ASP A 42 -11.12 18.52 24.77
CA ASP A 42 -11.28 18.44 26.22
C ASP A 42 -12.21 19.52 26.78
N GLN A 43 -12.44 19.53 28.10
CA GLN A 43 -13.28 20.51 28.81
C GLN A 43 -12.78 21.97 28.67
N ASN A 44 -11.52 22.16 28.26
CA ASN A 44 -10.89 23.45 28.02
C ASN A 44 -10.81 23.77 26.51
N ASN A 45 -11.49 22.99 25.66
CA ASN A 45 -11.52 23.11 24.21
C ASN A 45 -10.15 22.87 23.52
N ASN A 46 -9.25 22.12 24.16
CA ASN A 46 -8.01 21.65 23.52
C ASN A 46 -8.26 20.33 22.78
N ALA A 47 -7.72 20.17 21.56
CA ALA A 47 -7.83 18.92 20.82
C ALA A 47 -7.19 17.73 21.57
N VAL A 48 -7.89 16.61 21.62
CA VAL A 48 -7.52 15.40 22.36
C VAL A 48 -7.26 14.24 21.40
N SER A 49 -6.16 13.51 21.61
CA SER A 49 -5.89 12.26 20.90
C SER A 49 -5.47 11.16 21.87
N LEU A 50 -6.43 10.32 22.23
CA LEU A 50 -6.25 9.18 23.13
C LEU A 50 -5.71 7.95 22.38
N ALA A 51 -4.93 7.12 23.07
CA ALA A 51 -4.46 5.85 22.56
C ALA A 51 -4.65 4.76 23.61
N GLY A 52 -5.10 3.59 23.16
CA GLY A 52 -5.36 2.50 24.08
C GLY A 52 -5.66 1.18 23.41
N ASN A 53 -6.27 0.28 24.18
CA ASN A 53 -6.47 -1.11 23.77
C ASN A 53 -7.94 -1.51 23.84
N SER A 54 -8.37 -2.34 22.88
CA SER A 54 -9.67 -2.99 22.88
C SER A 54 -9.51 -4.37 23.48
N LEU A 55 -10.40 -4.71 24.40
CA LEU A 55 -10.60 -6.11 24.76
C LEU A 55 -11.20 -6.85 23.55
N PHE A 56 -10.88 -8.13 23.44
CA PHE A 56 -11.51 -9.03 22.48
C PHE A 56 -12.98 -9.31 22.85
N TRP A 57 -13.76 -9.91 21.94
CA TRP A 57 -15.16 -10.28 22.15
C TRP A 57 -15.44 -10.88 23.54
N SER A 58 -16.30 -10.21 24.32
CA SER A 58 -16.69 -10.66 25.68
C SER A 58 -17.44 -12.00 25.72
N ASN A 59 -18.02 -12.44 24.61
CA ASN A 59 -18.73 -13.72 24.43
C ASN A 59 -17.85 -14.81 23.80
N ALA A 60 -16.55 -14.56 23.55
CA ALA A 60 -15.61 -15.60 23.14
C ALA A 60 -15.23 -16.50 24.31
N GLY A 61 -15.26 -17.82 24.09
CA GLY A 61 -14.91 -18.83 25.10
C GLY A 61 -13.56 -19.52 24.87
N ASP A 62 -12.92 -19.28 23.72
CA ASP A 62 -11.68 -19.92 23.27
C ASP A 62 -10.41 -19.11 23.61
N SER A 63 -10.55 -17.96 24.28
CA SER A 63 -9.46 -17.12 24.77
C SER A 63 -9.57 -16.87 26.27
N SER A 64 -8.46 -16.52 26.89
CA SER A 64 -8.43 -16.13 28.30
C SER A 64 -9.29 -14.89 28.55
N ASP A 65 -9.97 -14.84 29.71
CA ASP A 65 -10.84 -13.71 30.04
C ASP A 65 -10.04 -12.51 30.60
N PHE A 66 -9.87 -11.48 29.76
CA PHE A 66 -9.21 -10.23 30.12
C PHE A 66 -10.15 -9.19 30.78
N TYR A 67 -11.45 -9.46 30.97
CA TYR A 67 -12.42 -8.52 31.54
C TYR A 67 -12.34 -8.40 33.07
N ASN A 68 -11.26 -7.78 33.56
CA ASN A 68 -11.02 -7.56 34.98
C ASN A 68 -10.14 -6.34 35.25
N ALA A 69 -10.10 -5.89 36.51
CA ALA A 69 -9.35 -4.70 36.92
C ALA A 69 -7.82 -4.83 36.75
N ASN A 70 -7.25 -6.04 36.83
CA ASN A 70 -5.80 -6.23 36.68
C ASN A 70 -5.36 -5.90 35.26
N THR A 71 -6.13 -6.29 34.25
CA THR A 71 -5.89 -5.91 32.85
C THR A 71 -5.88 -4.39 32.70
N VAL A 72 -6.92 -3.71 33.20
CA VAL A 72 -7.07 -2.24 33.10
C VAL A 72 -5.91 -1.52 33.77
N ASN A 73 -5.62 -1.90 35.02
CA ASN A 73 -4.56 -1.28 35.80
C ASN A 73 -3.20 -1.45 35.13
N TYR A 74 -2.90 -2.65 34.61
CA TYR A 74 -1.63 -2.92 33.95
C TYR A 74 -1.47 -2.13 32.65
N LEU A 75 -2.51 -2.06 31.81
CA LEU A 75 -2.46 -1.27 30.58
C LEU A 75 -2.28 0.23 30.89
N ALA A 76 -3.03 0.77 31.85
CA ALA A 76 -2.88 2.16 32.26
C ALA A 76 -1.48 2.47 32.83
N ASP A 77 -0.95 1.61 33.72
CA ASP A 77 0.32 1.87 34.42
C ASP A 77 1.57 1.57 33.57
N ASN A 78 1.52 0.52 32.75
CA ASN A 78 2.72 -0.02 32.08
C ASN A 78 2.75 0.30 30.59
N TRP A 79 1.57 0.52 29.98
CA TRP A 79 1.43 0.89 28.57
C TRP A 79 0.98 2.33 28.37
N ASN A 80 0.77 3.11 29.45
CA ASN A 80 0.21 4.46 29.38
C ASN A 80 -1.12 4.54 28.61
N SER A 81 -1.90 3.46 28.55
CA SER A 81 -3.17 3.46 27.82
C SER A 81 -4.12 4.48 28.47
N SER A 82 -4.48 5.53 27.72
CA SER A 82 -5.38 6.59 28.19
C SER A 82 -6.85 6.25 28.04
N ILE A 83 -7.14 5.17 27.32
CA ILE A 83 -8.47 4.67 27.03
C ILE A 83 -8.49 3.14 26.95
N ILE A 84 -9.61 2.52 27.28
CA ILE A 84 -9.86 1.09 27.03
C ILE A 84 -11.23 0.89 26.39
N ARG A 85 -11.34 -0.06 25.45
CA ARG A 85 -12.63 -0.42 24.84
C ARG A 85 -13.15 -1.76 25.33
N VAL A 86 -14.43 -1.80 25.71
CA VAL A 86 -15.13 -3.02 26.16
C VAL A 86 -16.05 -3.56 25.06
N ALA A 87 -15.54 -4.44 24.21
CA ALA A 87 -16.29 -5.06 23.12
C ALA A 87 -17.36 -6.04 23.62
N MET A 88 -18.59 -5.54 23.88
CA MET A 88 -19.68 -6.37 24.38
C MET A 88 -20.35 -7.13 23.23
N GLY A 89 -20.06 -8.43 23.10
CA GLY A 89 -20.66 -9.25 22.05
C GLY A 89 -22.18 -9.35 22.24
N VAL A 90 -22.93 -9.06 21.18
CA VAL A 90 -24.40 -8.96 21.25
C VAL A 90 -25.05 -10.31 20.98
N LYS A 91 -24.86 -10.84 19.77
CA LYS A 91 -25.34 -12.15 19.36
C LYS A 91 -24.56 -12.58 18.13
N GLU A 92 -23.97 -13.75 18.20
CA GLU A 92 -23.23 -14.33 17.09
C GLU A 92 -23.55 -15.82 16.93
N SER A 93 -23.51 -16.33 15.70
CA SER A 93 -23.82 -17.74 15.44
C SER A 93 -22.89 -18.74 16.13
N TRP A 94 -21.67 -18.29 16.50
CA TRP A 94 -20.61 -19.10 17.10
C TRP A 94 -20.51 -18.93 18.63
N ASP A 95 -21.25 -18.01 19.25
CA ASP A 95 -21.04 -17.63 20.66
C ASP A 95 -21.64 -18.61 21.68
N GLY A 96 -22.33 -19.66 21.23
CA GLY A 96 -22.94 -20.67 22.09
C GLY A 96 -24.03 -20.12 23.03
N GLY A 97 -24.65 -18.97 22.70
CA GLY A 97 -25.67 -18.32 23.53
C GLY A 97 -25.08 -17.49 24.69
N THR A 98 -23.82 -17.08 24.58
CA THR A 98 -23.16 -16.27 25.62
C THR A 98 -23.17 -14.78 25.32
N GLY A 99 -23.60 -14.33 24.13
CA GLY A 99 -23.81 -12.92 23.80
C GLY A 99 -24.87 -12.22 24.67
N TYR A 100 -24.91 -10.89 24.63
CA TYR A 100 -25.84 -10.08 25.43
C TYR A 100 -27.31 -10.47 25.23
N ILE A 101 -27.74 -10.79 24.02
CA ILE A 101 -29.15 -11.13 23.74
C ILE A 101 -29.57 -12.39 24.48
N ASP A 102 -28.68 -13.37 24.56
CA ASP A 102 -28.96 -14.66 25.19
C ASP A 102 -28.60 -14.65 26.69
N SER A 103 -27.62 -13.84 27.10
CA SER A 103 -27.05 -13.78 28.46
C SER A 103 -26.84 -12.34 28.98
N PRO A 104 -27.88 -11.49 29.05
CA PRO A 104 -27.73 -10.05 29.28
C PRO A 104 -27.15 -9.70 30.65
N ILE A 105 -27.55 -10.42 31.70
CA ILE A 105 -27.04 -10.18 33.06
C ILE A 105 -25.54 -10.52 33.15
N ALA A 106 -25.13 -11.63 32.52
CA ALA A 106 -23.74 -12.06 32.54
C ALA A 106 -22.84 -11.06 31.80
N GLN A 107 -23.25 -10.63 30.60
CA GLN A 107 -22.49 -9.68 29.80
C GLN A 107 -22.41 -8.30 30.47
N LYS A 108 -23.52 -7.78 31.02
CA LYS A 108 -23.49 -6.53 31.81
C LYS A 108 -22.54 -6.63 32.99
N ASN A 109 -22.63 -7.69 33.80
CA ASN A 109 -21.74 -7.87 34.94
C ASN A 109 -20.27 -7.99 34.52
N LYS A 110 -19.99 -8.54 33.34
CA LYS A 110 -18.63 -8.68 32.80
C LYS A 110 -18.05 -7.33 32.39
N ILE A 111 -18.76 -6.53 31.60
CA ILE A 111 -18.26 -5.22 31.15
C ILE A 111 -18.17 -4.19 32.29
N LYS A 112 -19.10 -4.23 33.26
CA LYS A 112 -19.11 -3.31 34.40
C LYS A 112 -17.82 -3.38 35.22
N LYS A 113 -17.22 -4.57 35.36
CA LYS A 113 -15.92 -4.73 36.04
C LYS A 113 -14.82 -3.88 35.40
N VAL A 114 -14.83 -3.77 34.07
CA VAL A 114 -13.84 -3.02 33.31
C VAL A 114 -14.16 -1.53 33.32
N ILE A 115 -15.43 -1.17 33.18
CA ILE A 115 -15.91 0.22 33.29
C ILE A 115 -15.56 0.80 34.67
N ASP A 116 -15.91 0.10 35.75
CA ASP A 116 -15.64 0.51 37.13
C ASP A 116 -14.13 0.63 37.38
N ALA A 117 -13.31 -0.28 36.83
CA ALA A 117 -11.86 -0.22 36.93
C ALA A 117 -11.25 0.96 36.16
N ALA A 118 -11.75 1.25 34.95
CA ALA A 118 -11.29 2.39 34.15
C ALA A 118 -11.61 3.73 34.84
N ILE A 119 -12.81 3.86 35.40
CA ILE A 119 -13.23 5.01 36.21
C ILE A 119 -12.32 5.15 37.43
N ALA A 120 -12.13 4.06 38.20
CA ALA A 120 -11.27 4.07 39.38
C ALA A 120 -9.80 4.40 39.06
N LYS A 121 -9.33 4.04 37.86
CA LYS A 121 -7.97 4.31 37.39
C LYS A 121 -7.81 5.72 36.81
N GLY A 122 -8.91 6.36 36.42
CA GLY A 122 -8.92 7.70 35.83
C GLY A 122 -8.55 7.71 34.34
N ILE A 123 -8.89 6.64 33.61
CA ILE A 123 -8.77 6.57 32.13
C ILE A 123 -10.15 6.54 31.48
N TYR A 124 -10.23 6.85 30.18
CA TYR A 124 -11.49 6.78 29.43
C TYR A 124 -11.89 5.32 29.14
N VAL A 125 -13.18 5.07 28.93
CA VAL A 125 -13.73 3.76 28.58
C VAL A 125 -14.80 3.85 27.50
N ILE A 126 -14.62 3.08 26.43
CA ILE A 126 -15.62 2.92 25.36
C ILE A 126 -16.52 1.73 25.69
N ILE A 127 -17.80 1.99 25.90
CA ILE A 127 -18.85 0.97 26.02
C ILE A 127 -19.35 0.63 24.63
N ASP A 128 -18.89 -0.50 24.10
CA ASP A 128 -19.13 -0.90 22.72
C ASP A 128 -20.19 -2.00 22.60
N TRP A 129 -21.21 -1.72 21.78
CA TRP A 129 -22.22 -2.68 21.34
C TRP A 129 -21.73 -3.45 20.11
N HIS A 130 -21.00 -4.53 20.38
CA HIS A 130 -20.14 -5.22 19.43
C HIS A 130 -20.91 -6.23 18.56
N THR A 131 -21.40 -5.76 17.40
CA THR A 131 -22.16 -6.56 16.42
C THR A 131 -22.11 -5.97 15.01
N HIS A 132 -22.52 -6.78 14.03
CA HIS A 132 -22.67 -6.44 12.62
C HIS A 132 -24.11 -6.16 12.16
N GLU A 133 -25.08 -6.26 13.08
CA GLU A 133 -26.51 -6.19 12.78
C GLU A 133 -27.33 -5.53 13.92
N ALA A 134 -26.79 -4.47 14.52
CA ALA A 134 -27.39 -3.81 15.69
C ALA A 134 -28.84 -3.34 15.47
N GLU A 135 -29.19 -2.97 14.23
CA GLU A 135 -30.55 -2.56 13.86
C GLU A 135 -31.61 -3.64 14.09
N LYS A 136 -31.20 -4.92 14.15
CA LYS A 136 -32.11 -6.03 14.48
C LYS A 136 -32.41 -6.16 15.96
N TYR A 137 -31.59 -5.53 16.81
CA TYR A 137 -31.66 -5.58 18.28
C TYR A 137 -31.85 -4.17 18.86
N GLN A 138 -32.59 -3.31 18.14
CA GLN A 138 -32.77 -1.90 18.51
C GLN A 138 -33.44 -1.72 19.87
N GLU A 139 -34.44 -2.54 20.21
CA GLU A 139 -35.12 -2.43 21.50
C GLU A 139 -34.17 -2.76 22.66
N GLU A 140 -33.36 -3.80 22.48
CA GLU A 140 -32.36 -4.26 23.43
C GLU A 140 -31.22 -3.26 23.60
N SER A 141 -30.72 -2.68 22.50
CA SER A 141 -29.66 -1.66 22.55
C SER A 141 -30.15 -0.36 23.18
N VAL A 142 -31.37 0.09 22.85
CA VAL A 142 -32.03 1.24 23.50
C VAL A 142 -32.15 1.03 25.01
N ALA A 143 -32.58 -0.17 25.44
CA ALA A 143 -32.70 -0.49 26.86
C ALA A 143 -31.33 -0.54 27.54
N PHE A 144 -30.35 -1.19 26.92
CA PHE A 144 -28.98 -1.32 27.43
C PHE A 144 -28.31 0.04 27.60
N PHE A 145 -28.28 0.87 26.56
CA PHE A 145 -27.59 2.16 26.60
C PHE A 145 -28.29 3.16 27.52
N ARG A 146 -29.62 3.10 27.65
CA ARG A 146 -30.34 3.87 28.68
C ARG A 146 -29.89 3.48 30.09
N GLU A 147 -29.73 2.19 30.36
CA GLU A 147 -29.24 1.69 31.65
C GLU A 147 -27.78 2.11 31.90
N MET A 148 -26.90 2.00 30.90
CA MET A 148 -25.50 2.45 31.03
C MET A 148 -25.41 3.96 31.28
N ALA A 149 -26.23 4.75 30.59
CA ALA A 149 -26.33 6.19 30.79
C ALA A 149 -26.89 6.56 32.18
N GLU A 150 -27.86 5.79 32.71
CA GLU A 150 -28.34 5.94 34.10
C GLU A 150 -27.26 5.65 35.14
N LEU A 151 -26.40 4.66 34.88
CA LEU A 151 -25.38 4.24 35.83
C LEU A 151 -24.14 5.12 35.79
N TYR A 152 -23.72 5.57 34.61
CA TYR A 152 -22.40 6.17 34.41
C TYR A 152 -22.40 7.49 33.64
N GLY A 153 -23.56 8.04 33.27
CA GLY A 153 -23.60 9.26 32.45
C GLY A 153 -23.01 10.50 33.13
N ASP A 154 -22.91 10.48 34.46
CA ASP A 154 -22.24 11.53 35.24
C ASP A 154 -20.70 11.40 35.28
N LYS A 155 -20.11 10.40 34.60
CA LYS A 155 -18.67 10.13 34.60
C LYS A 155 -18.00 10.59 33.31
N ASP A 156 -16.96 11.43 33.44
CA ASP A 156 -16.22 12.00 32.29
C ASP A 156 -15.49 10.93 31.47
N ASN A 157 -15.26 9.77 32.09
CA ASN A 157 -14.59 8.64 31.49
C ASN A 157 -15.37 8.02 30.31
N VAL A 158 -16.70 8.14 30.29
CA VAL A 158 -17.56 7.24 29.51
C VAL A 158 -17.78 7.74 28.09
N ILE A 159 -17.58 6.82 27.14
CA ILE A 159 -17.85 7.02 25.72
C ILE A 159 -18.74 5.86 25.26
N TYR A 160 -19.79 6.14 24.49
CA TYR A 160 -20.69 5.10 23.97
C TYR A 160 -20.38 4.82 22.51
N GLU A 161 -20.08 3.57 22.16
CA GLU A 161 -20.01 3.12 20.77
C GLU A 161 -21.23 2.25 20.48
N ILE A 162 -22.20 2.81 19.78
CA ILE A 162 -23.56 2.26 19.72
C ILE A 162 -23.76 1.21 18.63
N TYR A 163 -22.79 1.09 17.71
CA TYR A 163 -22.77 0.12 16.63
C TYR A 163 -21.33 -0.07 16.13
N ASN A 164 -20.70 -1.20 16.44
CA ASN A 164 -19.36 -1.58 16.01
C ASN A 164 -19.14 -1.54 14.48
N GLU A 165 -19.72 -2.49 13.73
CA GLU A 165 -19.36 -2.70 12.31
C GLU A 165 -20.55 -3.07 11.42
N PRO A 166 -21.38 -2.10 11.00
CA PRO A 166 -22.40 -2.34 9.99
C PRO A 166 -21.78 -2.84 8.68
N ILE A 167 -22.31 -3.91 8.10
CA ILE A 167 -21.75 -4.53 6.87
C ILE A 167 -22.50 -4.07 5.63
N ASN A 168 -23.75 -4.52 5.49
CA ASN A 168 -24.57 -4.36 4.29
C ASN A 168 -25.66 -3.30 4.46
N GLN A 169 -25.80 -2.74 5.67
CA GLN A 169 -26.78 -1.72 5.99
C GLN A 169 -26.42 -0.40 5.29
N SER A 170 -27.42 0.27 4.73
CA SER A 170 -27.23 1.64 4.20
C SER A 170 -26.96 2.62 5.34
N TRP A 171 -26.29 3.73 5.04
CA TRP A 171 -26.13 4.82 6.02
C TRP A 171 -27.47 5.28 6.60
N SER A 172 -28.53 5.37 5.79
CA SER A 172 -29.87 5.72 6.27
C SER A 172 -30.44 4.73 7.30
N THR A 173 -30.13 3.44 7.17
CA THR A 173 -30.56 2.42 8.13
C THR A 173 -29.78 2.55 9.44
N VAL A 174 -28.45 2.70 9.35
CA VAL A 174 -27.57 2.91 10.50
C VAL A 174 -27.96 4.19 11.24
N LYS A 175 -28.20 5.29 10.53
CA LYS A 175 -28.63 6.58 11.07
C LYS A 175 -29.98 6.51 11.79
N ALA A 176 -30.95 5.76 11.24
CA ALA A 176 -32.25 5.59 11.87
C ALA A 176 -32.13 4.86 13.22
N TYR A 177 -31.39 3.75 13.24
CA TYR A 177 -31.06 3.03 14.48
C TYR A 177 -30.33 3.93 15.48
N ALA A 178 -29.27 4.60 15.03
CA ALA A 178 -28.43 5.45 15.87
C ALA A 178 -29.24 6.57 16.52
N THR A 179 -30.19 7.17 15.79
CA THR A 179 -31.05 8.24 16.32
C THR A 179 -31.87 7.75 17.53
N GLU A 180 -32.44 6.55 17.47
CA GLU A 180 -33.24 5.99 18.58
C GLU A 180 -32.37 5.70 19.82
N VAL A 181 -31.17 5.15 19.62
CA VAL A 181 -30.24 4.87 20.71
C VAL A 181 -29.68 6.15 21.32
N ILE A 182 -29.32 7.14 20.49
CA ILE A 182 -28.86 8.46 20.95
C ILE A 182 -29.95 9.14 21.78
N ASN A 183 -31.20 9.14 21.33
CA ASN A 183 -32.31 9.68 22.11
C ASN A 183 -32.46 8.99 23.48
N ALA A 184 -32.23 7.68 23.53
CA ALA A 184 -32.27 6.93 24.78
C ALA A 184 -31.13 7.31 25.72
N ILE A 185 -29.89 7.46 25.21
CA ILE A 185 -28.73 7.93 25.98
C ILE A 185 -28.99 9.36 26.47
N ARG A 186 -29.32 10.29 25.56
CA ARG A 186 -29.56 11.71 25.86
C ARG A 186 -30.70 11.97 26.84
N SER A 187 -31.61 11.00 27.02
CA SER A 187 -32.64 11.07 28.06
C SER A 187 -32.10 10.93 29.49
N LYS A 188 -30.84 10.48 29.65
CA LYS A 188 -30.18 10.18 30.93
C LYS A 188 -28.79 10.81 31.06
N ASP A 189 -28.10 10.96 29.93
CA ASP A 189 -26.75 11.49 29.80
C ASP A 189 -26.73 12.53 28.68
N SER A 190 -26.72 13.80 29.06
CA SER A 190 -26.90 14.91 28.12
C SER A 190 -25.70 15.19 27.22
N ASP A 191 -24.50 14.72 27.56
CA ASP A 191 -23.29 15.31 27.02
C ASP A 191 -22.09 14.38 26.82
N ASN A 192 -22.08 13.11 27.26
CA ASN A 192 -20.96 12.22 26.92
C ASN A 192 -20.86 11.97 25.41
N LEU A 193 -19.64 11.70 24.95
CA LEU A 193 -19.36 11.40 23.55
C LEU A 193 -20.07 10.11 23.11
N ILE A 194 -20.77 10.19 21.97
CA ILE A 194 -21.33 9.03 21.30
C ILE A 194 -20.59 8.82 19.97
N ILE A 195 -20.20 7.58 19.70
CA ILE A 195 -19.52 7.18 18.47
C ILE A 195 -20.42 6.22 17.70
N VAL A 196 -20.60 6.48 16.41
CA VAL A 196 -21.51 5.72 15.54
C VAL A 196 -20.76 5.06 14.38
N GLY A 197 -20.94 3.74 14.26
CA GLY A 197 -20.46 2.94 13.13
C GLY A 197 -20.94 3.45 11.77
N SER A 198 -20.17 3.14 10.72
CA SER A 198 -20.53 3.45 9.34
C SER A 198 -20.60 2.16 8.49
N PRO A 199 -21.25 2.15 7.31
CA PRO A 199 -21.33 0.96 6.47
C PRO A 199 -19.95 0.39 6.08
N LYS A 200 -19.95 -0.90 5.67
CA LYS A 200 -18.78 -1.69 5.30
C LYS A 200 -17.73 -1.79 6.41
N TRP A 201 -18.11 -2.37 7.54
CA TRP A 201 -17.23 -2.55 8.69
C TRP A 201 -16.63 -1.21 9.16
N SER A 202 -17.49 -0.18 9.28
CA SER A 202 -17.09 1.16 9.70
C SER A 202 -16.00 1.80 8.82
N GLN A 203 -16.13 1.68 7.50
CA GLN A 203 -15.19 2.27 6.52
C GLN A 203 -15.79 3.43 5.71
N ASP A 204 -17.10 3.46 5.52
CA ASP A 204 -17.79 4.46 4.69
C ASP A 204 -18.12 5.76 5.48
N VAL A 205 -17.14 6.28 6.23
CA VAL A 205 -17.25 7.57 6.96
C VAL A 205 -17.45 8.76 6.03
N ASP A 206 -16.93 8.67 4.81
CA ASP A 206 -17.15 9.62 3.72
C ASP A 206 -18.62 9.70 3.31
N ILE A 207 -19.37 8.60 3.42
CA ILE A 207 -20.82 8.57 3.17
C ILE A 207 -21.58 9.09 4.38
N ALA A 208 -21.21 8.67 5.60
CA ALA A 208 -21.87 9.13 6.82
C ALA A 208 -21.81 10.66 6.99
N SER A 209 -20.64 11.23 6.69
CA SER A 209 -20.40 12.68 6.78
C SER A 209 -21.24 13.55 5.84
N GLN A 210 -21.85 12.98 4.79
CA GLN A 210 -22.70 13.71 3.86
C GLN A 210 -24.12 13.93 4.41
N ASP A 211 -24.55 13.09 5.35
CA ASP A 211 -25.84 13.20 6.02
C ASP A 211 -25.66 12.92 7.52
N PRO A 212 -24.96 13.82 8.26
CA PRO A 212 -24.57 13.57 9.64
C PRO A 212 -25.78 13.46 10.59
N ILE A 213 -25.59 12.76 11.69
CA ILE A 213 -26.53 12.66 12.81
C ILE A 213 -26.73 14.02 13.46
N ALA A 214 -27.98 14.32 13.82
CA ALA A 214 -28.36 15.56 14.49
C ALA A 214 -28.16 15.46 16.01
N ASP A 215 -26.92 15.31 16.45
CA ASP A 215 -26.49 15.37 17.86
C ASP A 215 -25.17 16.14 17.95
N ASN A 216 -25.04 16.98 18.99
CA ASN A 216 -23.93 17.94 19.08
C ASN A 216 -22.61 17.31 19.57
N ASN A 217 -22.65 16.11 20.17
CA ASN A 217 -21.45 15.44 20.68
C ASN A 217 -21.36 14.00 20.13
N THR A 218 -21.41 13.89 18.80
CA THR A 218 -21.33 12.63 18.07
C THR A 218 -20.13 12.61 17.11
N ALA A 219 -19.33 11.54 17.19
CA ALA A 219 -18.27 11.22 16.25
C ALA A 219 -18.59 9.94 15.45
N TYR A 220 -17.82 9.66 14.40
CA TYR A 220 -18.04 8.50 13.53
C TYR A 220 -16.88 7.52 13.61
N THR A 221 -17.21 6.24 13.69
CA THR A 221 -16.24 5.16 13.75
C THR A 221 -15.53 4.98 12.42
N LEU A 222 -14.21 4.87 12.46
CA LEU A 222 -13.39 4.37 11.36
C LEU A 222 -12.59 3.15 11.82
N HIS A 223 -12.76 2.00 11.17
CA HIS A 223 -11.93 0.81 11.43
C HIS A 223 -10.97 0.53 10.30
N PHE A 224 -9.75 0.14 10.64
CA PHE A 224 -8.76 -0.29 9.65
C PHE A 224 -7.88 -1.42 10.17
N TYR A 225 -7.38 -2.20 9.23
CA TYR A 225 -6.40 -3.26 9.46
C TYR A 225 -5.28 -3.06 8.45
N ALA A 226 -4.08 -2.71 8.92
CA ALA A 226 -3.01 -2.16 8.10
C ALA A 226 -2.42 -3.15 7.07
N GLY A 227 -2.66 -4.46 7.23
CA GLY A 227 -2.34 -5.45 6.19
C GLY A 227 -3.28 -5.41 4.98
N THR A 228 -4.44 -4.77 5.11
CA THR A 228 -5.49 -4.75 4.07
C THR A 228 -5.88 -3.33 3.64
N HIS A 229 -5.93 -2.40 4.59
CA HIS A 229 -6.45 -1.05 4.39
C HIS A 229 -5.30 -0.05 4.37
N THR A 230 -5.14 0.64 3.24
CA THR A 230 -4.02 1.58 3.02
C THR A 230 -4.55 3.00 2.77
N GLU A 231 -3.88 3.78 1.91
CA GLU A 231 -4.22 5.17 1.60
C GLU A 231 -5.68 5.38 1.20
N PHE A 232 -6.30 4.44 0.48
CA PHE A 232 -7.68 4.60 0.00
C PHE A 232 -8.69 4.81 1.13
N LEU A 233 -8.44 4.23 2.31
CA LEU A 233 -9.33 4.37 3.46
C LEU A 233 -8.99 5.63 4.26
N ARG A 234 -7.72 6.02 4.34
CA ARG A 234 -7.33 7.35 4.84
C ARG A 234 -7.96 8.47 4.01
N ASP A 235 -8.08 8.30 2.70
CA ASP A 235 -8.74 9.28 1.83
C ASP A 235 -10.23 9.46 2.16
N LYS A 236 -10.94 8.37 2.49
CA LYS A 236 -12.32 8.46 3.00
C LYS A 236 -12.40 9.23 4.31
N ALA A 237 -11.46 8.95 5.23
CA ALA A 237 -11.37 9.67 6.50
C ALA A 237 -11.13 11.17 6.28
N LYS A 238 -10.21 11.54 5.38
CA LYS A 238 -9.97 12.95 5.00
C LYS A 238 -11.24 13.62 4.45
N ILE A 239 -12.01 12.92 3.60
CA ILE A 239 -13.28 13.45 3.09
C ILE A 239 -14.25 13.75 4.23
N ALA A 240 -14.40 12.82 5.17
CA ALA A 240 -15.27 13.01 6.32
C ALA A 240 -14.83 14.17 7.22
N LEU A 241 -13.53 14.27 7.55
CA LEU A 241 -12.98 15.41 8.30
C LEU A 241 -13.22 16.75 7.58
N ASN A 242 -13.07 16.77 6.25
CA ASN A 242 -13.31 17.97 5.43
C ASN A 242 -14.80 18.35 5.35
N ASN A 243 -15.70 17.37 5.45
CA ASN A 243 -17.14 17.60 5.60
C ASN A 243 -17.53 18.09 7.01
N GLY A 244 -16.56 18.18 7.92
CA GLY A 244 -16.73 18.80 9.24
C GLY A 244 -17.18 17.85 10.34
N VAL A 245 -17.12 16.52 10.13
CA VAL A 245 -17.44 15.55 11.19
C VAL A 245 -16.18 15.03 11.88
N ALA A 246 -16.28 14.76 13.19
CA ALA A 246 -15.21 14.14 13.95
C ALA A 246 -15.16 12.62 13.73
N ILE A 247 -13.94 12.08 13.67
CA ILE A 247 -13.69 10.64 13.50
C ILE A 247 -13.05 10.09 14.77
N PHE A 248 -13.39 8.86 15.13
CA PHE A 248 -12.74 8.08 16.17
C PHE A 248 -12.39 6.70 15.63
N VAL A 249 -11.15 6.23 15.81
CA VAL A 249 -10.77 4.85 15.45
C VAL A 249 -10.97 3.95 16.66
N THR A 250 -12.19 3.45 16.85
CA THR A 250 -12.49 2.58 18.01
C THR A 250 -11.92 1.18 17.86
N GLU A 251 -11.48 0.80 16.66
CA GLU A 251 -10.77 -0.45 16.41
C GLU A 251 -9.73 -0.32 15.28
N TRP A 252 -8.53 -0.84 15.50
CA TRP A 252 -7.56 -1.07 14.43
C TRP A 252 -6.59 -2.22 14.70
N GLY A 253 -6.15 -2.90 13.65
CA GLY A 253 -5.14 -3.95 13.72
C GLY A 253 -3.90 -3.66 12.85
N ALA A 254 -2.73 -4.12 13.28
CA ALA A 254 -1.50 -4.05 12.47
C ALA A 254 -1.44 -5.10 11.35
N VAL A 255 -2.33 -6.09 11.39
CA VAL A 255 -2.35 -7.28 10.51
C VAL A 255 -3.43 -7.17 9.43
N ASN A 256 -3.75 -8.25 8.72
CA ASN A 256 -4.84 -8.27 7.74
C ASN A 256 -6.22 -8.20 8.40
N ALA A 257 -7.24 -7.80 7.64
CA ALA A 257 -8.61 -7.63 8.11
C ALA A 257 -9.30 -8.91 8.63
N ASP A 258 -8.74 -10.09 8.36
CA ASP A 258 -9.19 -11.36 8.93
C ASP A 258 -8.57 -11.66 10.31
N GLY A 259 -7.79 -10.71 10.86
CA GLY A 259 -7.07 -10.84 12.13
C GLY A 259 -5.78 -11.65 12.06
N ARG A 260 -5.33 -12.03 10.84
CA ARG A 260 -4.19 -12.94 10.62
C ARG A 260 -3.05 -12.27 9.84
N GLY A 261 -1.93 -12.98 9.78
CA GLY A 261 -0.70 -12.52 9.15
C GLY A 261 0.17 -11.71 10.11
N ASP A 262 1.34 -11.35 9.62
CA ASP A 262 2.31 -10.56 10.38
C ASP A 262 1.92 -9.08 10.39
N ALA A 263 2.48 -8.33 11.33
CA ALA A 263 2.25 -6.89 11.40
C ALA A 263 2.79 -6.18 10.13
N SER A 264 1.90 -5.48 9.43
CA SER A 264 2.23 -4.55 8.35
C SER A 264 2.80 -3.26 8.95
N ILE A 265 4.06 -3.32 9.40
CA ILE A 265 4.72 -2.24 10.15
C ILE A 265 4.72 -0.91 9.38
N PRO A 266 5.15 -0.84 8.10
CA PRO A 266 5.20 0.44 7.39
C PRO A 266 3.82 1.08 7.23
N GLU A 267 2.80 0.28 6.87
CA GLU A 267 1.44 0.80 6.69
C GLU A 267 0.81 1.21 8.03
N THR A 268 1.07 0.46 9.10
CA THR A 268 0.62 0.83 10.46
C THR A 268 1.18 2.18 10.87
N GLN A 269 2.45 2.45 10.55
CA GLN A 269 3.09 3.73 10.86
C GLN A 269 2.48 4.89 10.07
N GLU A 270 2.09 4.68 8.81
CA GLU A 270 1.35 5.68 8.02
C GLU A 270 -0.03 5.98 8.60
N TRP A 271 -0.73 4.95 9.09
CA TRP A 271 -1.96 5.14 9.85
C TRP A 271 -1.72 5.94 11.13
N MET A 272 -0.76 5.55 11.97
CA MET A 272 -0.46 6.27 13.21
C MET A 272 -0.07 7.73 12.95
N ARG A 273 0.65 8.01 11.86
CA ARG A 273 0.96 9.38 11.41
C ARG A 273 -0.31 10.15 11.09
N PHE A 274 -1.19 9.58 10.26
CA PHE A 274 -2.48 10.20 9.90
C PHE A 274 -3.34 10.50 11.13
N LEU A 275 -3.44 9.56 12.08
CA LEU A 275 -4.23 9.76 13.31
C LEU A 275 -3.63 10.87 14.19
N LYS A 276 -2.30 10.91 14.34
CA LYS A 276 -1.61 11.93 15.14
C LYS A 276 -1.71 13.34 14.54
N GLU A 277 -1.59 13.44 13.22
CA GLU A 277 -1.73 14.71 12.46
C GLU A 277 -3.15 15.28 12.59
N ASN A 278 -4.17 14.41 12.59
CA ASN A 278 -5.57 14.84 12.64
C ASN A 278 -6.18 14.78 14.06
N LYS A 279 -5.35 14.55 15.09
CA LYS A 279 -5.79 14.41 16.49
C LYS A 279 -6.93 13.39 16.66
N ILE A 280 -6.87 12.29 15.92
CA ILE A 280 -7.85 11.21 15.99
C ILE A 280 -7.44 10.27 17.12
N SER A 281 -8.37 9.99 18.03
CA SER A 281 -8.18 9.00 19.08
C SER A 281 -8.32 7.58 18.52
N HIS A 282 -7.56 6.62 19.07
CA HIS A 282 -7.50 5.27 18.51
C HIS A 282 -7.33 4.14 19.53
N VAL A 283 -7.87 2.96 19.22
CA VAL A 283 -7.84 1.80 20.11
C VAL A 283 -7.48 0.53 19.34
N ASN A 284 -6.42 -0.16 19.76
CA ASN A 284 -5.92 -1.35 19.06
C ASN A 284 -6.72 -2.63 19.38
N TRP A 285 -6.96 -3.45 18.36
CA TRP A 285 -7.44 -4.83 18.44
C TRP A 285 -6.27 -5.84 18.38
N ALA A 286 -6.10 -6.76 19.34
CA ALA A 286 -6.82 -6.84 20.62
C ALA A 286 -6.00 -7.43 21.79
N VAL A 287 -6.46 -7.08 23.01
CA VAL A 287 -6.07 -7.77 24.25
C VAL A 287 -6.71 -9.15 24.27
N SER A 288 -6.02 -10.12 23.67
CA SER A 288 -6.36 -11.55 23.66
C SER A 288 -5.10 -12.40 23.59
N ASP A 289 -5.25 -13.68 23.91
CA ASP A 289 -4.26 -14.75 23.73
C ASP A 289 -4.77 -15.84 22.77
N LYS A 290 -5.70 -15.48 21.89
CA LYS A 290 -6.12 -16.33 20.78
C LYS A 290 -4.93 -16.52 19.85
N ALA A 291 -4.79 -17.71 19.26
CA ALA A 291 -3.70 -18.01 18.34
C ALA A 291 -3.95 -17.35 16.96
N GLU A 292 -3.78 -16.03 16.88
CA GLU A 292 -3.92 -15.23 15.65
C GLU A 292 -3.01 -14.00 15.68
N GLY A 293 -2.78 -13.37 14.51
CA GLY A 293 -1.82 -12.28 14.36
C GLY A 293 -2.19 -11.00 15.09
N ALA A 294 -3.50 -10.74 15.28
CA ALA A 294 -4.00 -9.55 15.98
C ALA A 294 -3.94 -9.64 17.52
N SER A 295 -3.73 -10.82 18.08
CA SER A 295 -3.65 -11.01 19.54
C SER A 295 -2.32 -10.47 20.07
N ILE A 296 -2.35 -9.59 21.07
CA ILE A 296 -1.13 -9.00 21.64
C ILE A 296 -0.42 -9.91 22.66
N VAL A 297 -1.12 -10.90 23.23
CA VAL A 297 -0.56 -11.81 24.23
C VAL A 297 -0.29 -13.18 23.59
N ASN A 298 0.85 -13.80 23.93
CA ASN A 298 1.15 -15.14 23.43
C ASN A 298 0.09 -16.16 23.86
N SER A 299 -0.14 -17.15 23.00
CA SER A 299 -1.28 -18.04 23.16
C SER A 299 -1.27 -18.83 24.48
N GLY A 300 -2.41 -18.85 25.17
CA GLY A 300 -2.61 -19.56 26.44
C GLY A 300 -1.96 -18.90 27.66
N LYS A 301 -1.46 -17.67 27.55
CA LYS A 301 -0.79 -16.97 28.67
C LYS A 301 -1.72 -16.09 29.49
N GLY A 302 -2.88 -15.71 28.95
CA GLY A 302 -3.88 -14.89 29.60
C GLY A 302 -3.35 -13.61 30.24
N VAL A 303 -4.01 -13.16 31.31
CA VAL A 303 -3.66 -11.94 32.05
C VAL A 303 -2.23 -11.97 32.60
N SER A 304 -1.77 -13.15 33.03
CA SER A 304 -0.38 -13.36 33.46
C SER A 304 0.62 -13.10 32.33
N GLY A 305 0.29 -13.43 31.08
CA GLY A 305 1.12 -13.14 29.93
C GLY A 305 1.25 -11.63 29.71
N LEU A 306 0.12 -10.93 29.72
CA LEU A 306 0.10 -9.46 29.63
C LEU A 306 0.97 -8.81 30.72
N GLN A 307 0.80 -9.21 31.98
CA GLN A 307 1.50 -8.61 33.12
C GLN A 307 3.01 -8.89 33.16
N ASN A 308 3.46 -9.96 32.50
CA ASN A 308 4.87 -10.34 32.42
C ASN A 308 5.51 -9.95 31.06
N ASP A 309 4.80 -9.18 30.24
CA ASP A 309 5.20 -8.84 28.87
C ASP A 309 5.51 -10.08 27.99
N ASP A 310 4.80 -11.19 28.20
CA ASP A 310 4.79 -12.38 27.33
C ASP A 310 3.87 -12.12 26.12
N LEU A 311 4.33 -11.19 25.28
CA LEU A 311 3.58 -10.63 24.15
C LEU A 311 3.97 -11.32 22.84
N THR A 312 3.04 -11.30 21.88
CA THR A 312 3.36 -11.60 20.48
C THR A 312 4.25 -10.51 19.89
N GLU A 313 4.89 -10.77 18.75
CA GLU A 313 5.68 -9.74 18.04
C GLU A 313 4.83 -8.50 17.70
N THR A 314 3.60 -8.73 17.23
CA THR A 314 2.59 -7.67 17.02
C THR A 314 2.28 -6.93 18.32
N GLY A 315 2.13 -7.64 19.44
CA GLY A 315 1.88 -7.06 20.76
C GLY A 315 3.01 -6.17 21.26
N VAL A 316 4.28 -6.56 21.06
CA VAL A 316 5.45 -5.72 21.37
C VAL A 316 5.43 -4.43 20.55
N PHE A 317 5.13 -4.54 19.25
CA PHE A 317 5.04 -3.38 18.36
C PHE A 317 3.91 -2.41 18.76
N ILE A 318 2.72 -2.93 19.08
CA ILE A 318 1.58 -2.12 19.52
C ILE A 318 1.85 -1.47 20.88
N LYS A 319 2.51 -2.17 21.81
CA LYS A 319 2.90 -1.62 23.10
C LYS A 319 3.72 -0.34 22.95
N ASP A 320 4.68 -0.35 22.02
CA ASP A 320 5.54 0.81 21.78
C ASP A 320 4.73 2.00 21.25
N ILE A 321 3.76 1.77 20.36
CA ILE A 321 2.88 2.81 19.83
C ILE A 321 2.06 3.46 20.95
N ILE A 322 1.38 2.65 21.76
CA ILE A 322 0.47 3.15 22.80
C ILE A 322 1.25 3.85 23.92
N LYS A 323 2.35 3.22 24.37
CA LYS A 323 3.17 3.76 25.47
C LYS A 323 3.77 5.13 25.16
N ASN A 324 4.08 5.38 23.90
CA ASN A 324 4.71 6.62 23.45
C ASN A 324 3.71 7.62 22.84
N TRP A 325 2.40 7.42 23.06
CA TRP A 325 1.36 8.34 22.60
C TRP A 325 1.12 9.47 23.61
N SER A 326 1.62 10.67 23.33
CA SER A 326 1.45 11.85 24.20
C SER A 326 0.27 12.74 23.75
N ASP A 327 -0.61 13.09 24.70
CA ASP A 327 -1.76 14.02 24.51
C ASP A 327 -1.41 15.50 24.81
N ASP A 328 -0.12 15.85 24.83
CA ASP A 328 0.27 17.22 25.13
C ASP A 328 0.06 18.15 23.93
N THR A 329 -0.64 19.24 24.23
CA THR A 329 -0.86 20.40 23.37
C THR A 329 0.47 20.89 22.81
N ILE A 330 0.50 21.04 21.49
CA ILE A 330 1.43 21.95 20.83
C ILE A 330 1.20 23.32 21.47
N ASN A 331 2.16 23.79 22.28
CA ASN A 331 2.19 25.18 22.68
C ASN A 331 2.39 26.01 21.41
N ASP A 332 1.43 26.90 21.15
CA ASP A 332 1.33 27.78 20.00
C ASP A 332 2.37 28.94 20.02
N ASP A 333 3.58 28.67 20.52
CA ASP A 333 4.75 29.55 20.48
C ASP A 333 6.00 28.83 19.92
N ASP A 334 5.81 27.67 19.33
CA ASP A 334 6.85 26.93 18.62
C ASP A 334 6.15 26.21 17.49
N THR A 335 5.94 26.89 16.36
CA THR A 335 5.33 26.32 15.15
C THR A 335 5.89 24.92 14.89
N PRO A 336 5.11 23.83 15.04
CA PRO A 336 5.51 22.54 14.52
C PRO A 336 5.12 22.54 13.05
N THR A 337 6.05 22.95 12.20
CA THR A 337 5.98 22.51 10.81
C THR A 337 6.13 21.00 10.82
N ASN A 338 5.19 20.30 10.19
CA ASN A 338 5.39 18.91 9.78
C ASN A 338 6.78 18.75 9.17
N GLY A 339 7.71 18.09 9.86
CA GLY A 339 8.87 17.35 9.34
C GLY A 339 9.60 17.95 8.13
N LYS A 340 9.59 19.27 7.94
CA LYS A 340 10.13 20.00 6.79
C LYS A 340 10.54 21.39 7.23
N VAL A 341 11.81 21.70 7.07
CA VAL A 341 12.40 23.02 7.37
C VAL A 341 13.05 23.52 6.10
N GLU A 342 12.43 24.53 5.46
CA GLU A 342 13.03 25.19 4.31
C GLU A 342 14.02 26.27 4.76
N CYS A 343 15.29 26.11 4.38
CA CYS A 343 16.39 26.99 4.78
C CYS A 343 16.98 27.76 3.60
N ASN A 344 17.20 29.05 3.84
CA ASN A 344 17.86 29.98 2.92
C ASN A 344 18.98 30.79 3.60
N THR A 345 19.40 30.41 4.82
CA THR A 345 20.53 30.99 5.56
C THR A 345 21.35 29.91 6.27
N VAL A 346 22.61 30.21 6.57
CA VAL A 346 23.50 29.30 7.33
C VAL A 346 22.92 28.99 8.71
N ASP A 347 22.45 30.01 9.45
CA ASP A 347 21.89 29.83 10.79
C ASP A 347 20.65 28.93 10.79
N CYS A 348 19.80 29.02 9.76
CA CYS A 348 18.68 28.09 9.59
C CYS A 348 19.17 26.65 9.46
N ILE A 349 20.13 26.39 8.56
CA ILE A 349 20.66 25.04 8.31
C ILE A 349 21.25 24.47 9.59
N LEU A 350 22.09 25.24 10.29
CA LEU A 350 22.73 24.83 11.54
C LEU A 350 21.70 24.53 12.64
N ASN A 351 20.71 25.41 12.82
CA ASN A 351 19.66 25.20 13.81
C ASN A 351 18.77 23.99 13.47
N ALA A 352 18.42 23.80 12.21
CA ALA A 352 17.65 22.66 11.74
C ALA A 352 18.41 21.34 11.98
N MET A 353 19.68 21.28 11.60
CA MET A 353 20.53 20.10 11.84
C MET A 353 20.71 19.79 13.33
N LYS A 354 20.87 20.82 14.16
CA LYS A 354 21.03 20.68 15.62
C LYS A 354 19.77 20.14 16.30
N ASN A 355 18.60 20.50 15.79
CA ASN A 355 17.30 20.19 16.42
C ASN A 355 16.52 19.08 15.72
N ALA A 356 17.10 18.46 14.69
CA ALA A 356 16.46 17.44 13.88
C ALA A 356 15.95 16.25 14.72
N LYS A 357 14.82 15.71 14.29
CA LYS A 357 14.10 14.57 14.86
C LYS A 357 13.83 13.53 13.75
N PRO A 358 13.63 12.24 14.09
CA PRO A 358 13.32 11.22 13.08
C PRO A 358 12.18 11.62 12.15
N GLY A 359 12.48 11.68 10.84
CA GLY A 359 11.53 12.02 9.77
C GLY A 359 11.57 13.48 9.32
N ASP A 360 12.39 14.32 9.93
CA ASP A 360 12.56 15.71 9.50
C ASP A 360 13.27 15.80 8.14
N GLU A 361 12.80 16.69 7.26
CA GLU A 361 13.44 17.08 6.01
C GLU A 361 13.95 18.52 6.09
N ILE A 362 15.27 18.71 6.06
CA ILE A 362 15.92 20.02 5.94
C ILE A 362 16.10 20.31 4.45
N ILE A 363 15.32 21.24 3.92
CA ILE A 363 15.26 21.54 2.48
C ILE A 363 15.99 22.86 2.24
N ILE A 364 17.06 22.85 1.45
CA ILE A 364 17.93 24.02 1.28
C ILE A 364 17.70 24.66 -0.09
N GLU A 365 17.38 25.96 -0.08
CA GLU A 365 17.23 26.78 -1.28
C GLU A 365 18.55 26.89 -2.07
N PRO A 366 18.52 27.00 -3.40
CA PRO A 366 19.72 27.26 -4.19
C PRO A 366 20.50 28.48 -3.70
N GLY A 367 21.81 28.35 -3.54
CA GLY A 367 22.65 29.42 -3.03
C GLY A 367 24.00 28.92 -2.51
N THR A 368 24.83 29.85 -2.04
CA THR A 368 26.13 29.55 -1.42
C THR A 368 26.09 29.90 0.06
N TYR A 369 26.38 28.92 0.90
CA TYR A 369 26.25 28.95 2.35
C TYR A 369 27.63 28.79 3.00
N VAL A 370 28.22 29.92 3.38
CA VAL A 370 29.56 29.95 3.99
C VAL A 370 29.45 29.91 5.51
N ALA A 371 29.76 28.76 6.11
CA ALA A 371 29.84 28.62 7.56
C ALA A 371 31.21 29.10 8.07
N LEU A 372 31.20 29.90 9.15
CA LEU A 372 32.42 30.44 9.77
C LEU A 372 32.67 29.87 11.17
N GLU A 373 31.60 29.59 11.91
CA GLU A 373 31.66 28.96 13.21
C GLU A 373 31.77 27.44 13.06
N LYS A 374 32.39 26.79 14.06
CA LYS A 374 32.64 25.35 14.04
C LYS A 374 32.15 24.73 15.32
N ASP A 375 31.38 23.66 15.18
CA ASP A 375 31.16 22.72 16.24
C ASP A 375 32.45 21.92 16.49
N ASN A 376 32.85 21.76 17.76
CA ASN A 376 34.06 21.03 18.15
C ASN A 376 33.74 19.79 18.98
N THR A 377 32.56 19.19 18.81
CA THR A 377 32.14 17.99 19.52
C THR A 377 33.16 16.88 19.32
N ASN A 378 33.62 16.27 20.42
CA ASN A 378 34.68 15.25 20.45
C ASN A 378 35.99 15.69 19.77
N GLY A 379 36.31 17.00 19.83
CA GLY A 379 37.58 17.54 19.33
C GLY A 379 37.71 17.57 17.81
N ARG A 380 36.61 17.46 17.07
CA ARG A 380 36.60 17.52 15.59
C ARG A 380 35.83 18.73 15.11
N ALA A 381 36.57 19.74 14.64
CA ALA A 381 35.99 20.96 14.10
C ALA A 381 35.14 20.66 12.85
N SER A 382 33.84 20.96 12.91
CA SER A 382 32.85 20.66 11.88
C SER A 382 32.01 21.91 11.61
N LEU A 383 31.82 22.27 10.34
CA LEU A 383 31.09 23.47 9.93
C LEU A 383 29.58 23.23 10.00
N PHE A 384 29.10 22.12 9.42
CA PHE A 384 27.74 21.63 9.54
C PHE A 384 27.75 20.30 10.31
N PHE A 385 27.08 20.24 11.46
CA PHE A 385 27.16 19.10 12.37
C PHE A 385 25.78 18.65 12.86
N SER A 386 25.58 17.33 12.94
CA SER A 386 24.49 16.76 13.72
C SER A 386 24.87 15.42 14.38
N ALA A 387 24.31 15.22 15.56
CA ALA A 387 24.37 13.97 16.33
C ALA A 387 22.97 13.39 16.58
N LYS A 388 21.97 13.83 15.81
CA LYS A 388 20.59 13.38 15.96
C LYS A 388 20.38 12.08 15.21
N ASP A 389 19.65 11.15 15.80
CA ASP A 389 19.30 9.89 15.16
C ASP A 389 17.98 10.03 14.41
N GLY A 390 17.94 9.52 13.18
CA GLY A 390 16.71 9.08 12.55
C GLY A 390 16.35 7.66 13.00
N ASN A 391 15.48 7.00 12.25
CA ASN A 391 15.30 5.56 12.35
C ASN A 391 14.96 4.97 10.98
N ALA A 392 14.95 3.65 10.85
CA ALA A 392 14.72 2.94 9.60
C ALA A 392 13.46 3.39 8.82
N ASN A 393 12.42 3.83 9.53
CA ASN A 393 11.16 4.25 8.92
C ASN A 393 11.04 5.77 8.77
N LYS A 394 11.81 6.52 9.57
CA LYS A 394 11.80 7.98 9.62
C LYS A 394 13.24 8.49 9.62
N PRO A 395 13.96 8.34 8.50
CA PRO A 395 15.30 8.88 8.41
C PRO A 395 15.26 10.41 8.44
N ILE A 396 16.30 11.04 8.97
CA ILE A 396 16.45 12.49 8.88
C ILE A 396 17.02 12.82 7.51
N THR A 397 16.35 13.67 6.74
CA THR A 397 16.77 14.04 5.39
C THR A 397 17.29 15.48 5.36
N ILE A 398 18.41 15.73 4.69
CA ILE A 398 18.85 17.06 4.29
C ILE A 398 19.07 17.07 2.78
N LYS A 399 18.42 17.99 2.07
CA LYS A 399 18.39 17.97 0.60
C LYS A 399 18.30 19.35 -0.03
N ALA A 400 18.70 19.45 -1.30
CA ALA A 400 18.35 20.62 -2.13
C ALA A 400 16.85 20.72 -2.34
N LYS A 401 16.34 21.95 -2.38
CA LYS A 401 15.00 22.25 -2.90
C LYS A 401 14.90 22.02 -4.40
N ASP A 402 15.93 22.42 -5.14
CA ASP A 402 16.06 22.21 -6.58
C ASP A 402 17.31 21.36 -6.88
N PRO A 403 17.15 20.05 -7.16
CA PRO A 403 18.26 19.17 -7.49
C PRO A 403 19.03 19.55 -8.77
N LEU A 404 18.43 20.34 -9.68
CA LEU A 404 19.10 20.82 -10.88
C LEU A 404 19.96 22.06 -10.61
N ASN A 405 19.74 22.73 -9.47
CA ASN A 405 20.52 23.87 -9.00
C ASN A 405 20.87 23.70 -7.50
N PRO A 406 21.72 22.70 -7.18
CA PRO A 406 21.97 22.31 -5.80
C PRO A 406 22.72 23.42 -5.03
N PRO A 407 22.43 23.60 -3.73
CA PRO A 407 23.12 24.57 -2.89
C PRO A 407 24.56 24.14 -2.58
N ILE A 408 25.43 25.14 -2.44
CA ILE A 408 26.84 24.96 -2.06
C ILE A 408 27.00 25.25 -0.58
N LEU A 409 27.32 24.24 0.22
CA LEU A 409 27.65 24.36 1.63
C LEU A 409 29.17 24.33 1.76
N LYS A 410 29.77 25.38 2.33
CA LYS A 410 31.22 25.52 2.30
C LYS A 410 31.83 26.21 3.51
N GLY A 411 33.12 25.94 3.70
CA GLY A 411 33.97 26.69 4.62
C GLY A 411 34.43 28.03 4.05
N LYS A 412 35.28 28.73 4.81
CA LYS A 412 35.92 29.95 4.32
C LYS A 412 36.90 29.61 3.20
N GLU A 413 36.69 30.23 2.04
CA GLU A 413 37.49 30.02 0.83
C GLU A 413 39.00 29.97 1.09
N GLY A 414 39.65 28.92 0.60
CA GLY A 414 41.10 28.78 0.63
C GLY A 414 41.70 28.40 1.99
N ARG A 415 40.89 28.34 3.06
CA ARG A 415 41.35 27.89 4.39
C ARG A 415 41.42 26.38 4.51
N TYR A 416 40.40 25.67 4.02
CA TYR A 416 40.26 24.22 4.13
C TYR A 416 40.42 23.72 5.58
N ASP A 417 39.74 24.35 6.54
CA ASP A 417 39.87 24.05 7.96
C ASP A 417 38.55 23.51 8.57
N GLY A 418 38.60 22.31 9.17
CA GLY A 418 37.40 21.63 9.71
C GLY A 418 36.65 20.84 8.64
N TYR A 419 35.72 19.97 9.04
CA TYR A 419 34.91 19.17 8.11
C TYR A 419 33.77 20.03 7.59
N VAL A 420 33.45 19.96 6.29
CA VAL A 420 32.29 20.69 5.76
C VAL A 420 31.04 20.16 6.45
N MET A 421 30.78 18.86 6.36
CA MET A 421 29.66 18.23 7.04
C MET A 421 30.10 16.99 7.82
N ARG A 422 29.66 16.87 9.08
CA ARG A 422 29.88 15.70 9.92
C ARG A 422 28.57 15.23 10.56
N ILE A 423 28.27 13.94 10.39
CA ILE A 423 27.10 13.28 10.98
C ILE A 423 27.58 12.17 11.91
N THR A 424 27.02 12.11 13.10
CA THR A 424 27.34 11.09 14.12
C THR A 424 26.12 10.29 14.59
N GLY A 425 24.92 10.61 14.07
CA GLY A 425 23.69 9.88 14.36
C GLY A 425 23.27 8.99 13.19
N ASP A 426 22.47 7.97 13.48
CA ASP A 426 22.04 6.95 12.52
C ASP A 426 20.90 7.43 11.61
N TYR A 427 20.71 6.73 10.48
CA TYR A 427 19.60 6.91 9.54
C TYR A 427 19.46 8.33 8.96
N TRP A 428 20.58 8.92 8.52
CA TRP A 428 20.58 10.18 7.76
C TRP A 428 20.51 9.96 6.26
N GLN A 429 19.78 10.83 5.56
CA GLN A 429 19.77 10.94 4.10
C GLN A 429 20.31 12.30 3.66
N ILE A 430 21.45 12.32 2.98
CA ILE A 430 22.10 13.53 2.46
C ILE A 430 21.94 13.55 0.94
N LYS A 431 21.18 14.50 0.38
CA LYS A 431 20.77 14.43 -1.03
C LYS A 431 21.01 15.70 -1.84
N ASN A 432 21.59 15.57 -3.02
CA ASN A 432 21.67 16.65 -4.02
C ASN A 432 22.36 17.93 -3.50
N LEU A 433 23.50 17.84 -2.80
CA LEU A 433 24.22 18.98 -2.24
C LEU A 433 25.61 19.13 -2.89
N ILE A 434 26.18 20.34 -2.86
CA ILE A 434 27.59 20.59 -3.17
C ILE A 434 28.34 20.94 -1.88
N LEU A 435 29.47 20.29 -1.60
CA LEU A 435 30.33 20.55 -0.43
C LEU A 435 31.73 21.03 -0.87
N GLU A 436 32.20 22.15 -0.32
CA GLU A 436 33.50 22.78 -0.68
C GLU A 436 34.28 23.37 0.52
N ASP A 437 35.58 23.62 0.32
CA ASP A 437 36.44 24.46 1.19
C ASP A 437 36.57 23.98 2.66
N GLY A 438 36.39 22.68 2.91
CA GLY A 438 36.74 22.03 4.17
C GLY A 438 38.09 21.32 4.10
N SER A 439 38.62 20.95 5.27
CA SER A 439 39.69 19.94 5.36
C SER A 439 39.19 18.59 4.88
N LYS A 440 37.95 18.21 5.22
CA LYS A 440 37.24 17.05 4.68
C LYS A 440 35.85 17.46 4.20
N GLY A 441 35.32 16.79 3.18
CA GLY A 441 33.99 17.09 2.63
C GLY A 441 32.87 16.61 3.56
N LEU A 442 32.48 15.35 3.42
CA LEU A 442 31.43 14.72 4.23
C LEU A 442 32.03 13.59 5.08
N VAL A 443 31.76 13.60 6.39
CA VAL A 443 32.21 12.55 7.31
C VAL A 443 31.02 11.97 8.06
N PHE A 444 30.73 10.70 7.82
CA PHE A 444 29.91 9.89 8.72
C PHE A 444 30.86 9.25 9.75
N ASP A 445 30.55 9.43 11.03
CA ASP A 445 31.48 9.15 12.12
C ASP A 445 30.70 8.47 13.25
N ASN A 446 30.74 7.14 13.26
CA ASN A 446 29.79 6.28 13.98
C ASN A 446 28.31 6.49 13.55
N ALA A 447 28.08 6.83 12.29
CA ALA A 447 26.74 6.99 11.73
C ALA A 447 26.39 5.81 10.81
N ASN A 448 25.29 5.12 11.08
CA ASN A 448 24.90 3.88 10.43
C ASN A 448 23.60 4.01 9.64
N ASN A 449 23.40 3.10 8.69
CA ASN A 449 22.15 2.97 7.92
C ASN A 449 21.73 4.25 7.17
N GLY A 450 22.68 5.10 6.79
CA GLY A 450 22.40 6.33 6.06
C GLY A 450 22.61 6.22 4.55
N LEU A 451 22.08 7.20 3.84
CA LEU A 451 22.12 7.33 2.39
C LEU A 451 22.75 8.67 2.01
N ILE A 452 23.79 8.62 1.18
CA ILE A 452 24.45 9.77 0.59
C ILE A 452 24.19 9.69 -0.91
N GLU A 453 23.33 10.56 -1.44
CA GLU A 453 22.77 10.45 -2.78
C GLU A 453 23.03 11.73 -3.60
N ASN A 454 23.63 11.58 -4.78
CA ASN A 454 23.81 12.66 -5.76
C ASN A 454 24.52 13.91 -5.21
N ILE A 455 25.47 13.74 -4.29
CA ILE A 455 26.25 14.87 -3.77
C ILE A 455 27.50 15.13 -4.62
N THR A 456 27.89 16.39 -4.74
CA THR A 456 29.18 16.79 -5.29
C THR A 456 30.10 17.23 -4.17
N VAL A 457 31.29 16.65 -4.08
CA VAL A 457 32.32 17.05 -3.12
C VAL A 457 33.54 17.50 -3.90
N ARG A 458 33.91 18.78 -3.78
CA ARG A 458 35.04 19.32 -4.52
C ARG A 458 35.79 20.41 -3.77
N ASP A 459 37.00 20.71 -4.21
CA ASP A 459 37.85 21.74 -3.62
C ASP A 459 38.03 21.48 -2.12
N ILE A 460 38.55 20.30 -1.78
CA ILE A 460 38.73 19.84 -0.40
C ILE A 460 40.22 19.73 -0.06
N GLY A 461 40.59 20.12 1.16
CA GLY A 461 41.99 20.19 1.58
C GLY A 461 42.67 18.84 1.72
N GLU A 462 41.92 17.84 2.17
CA GLU A 462 42.32 16.45 2.41
C GLU A 462 41.24 15.55 1.74
N GLU A 463 40.48 14.78 2.51
CA GLU A 463 39.60 13.70 2.04
C GLU A 463 38.20 14.17 1.61
N GLY A 464 37.64 13.58 0.55
CA GLY A 464 36.29 13.86 0.06
C GLY A 464 35.16 13.36 0.99
N ILE A 465 34.80 12.08 0.87
CA ILE A 465 33.76 11.42 1.67
C ILE A 465 34.40 10.35 2.56
N HIS A 466 34.13 10.37 3.87
CA HIS A 466 34.71 9.41 4.83
C HIS A 466 33.61 8.72 5.66
N LEU A 467 33.53 7.39 5.57
CA LEU A 467 32.71 6.53 6.43
C LEU A 467 33.59 5.92 7.53
N ARG A 468 33.45 6.46 8.74
CA ARG A 468 34.46 6.40 9.79
C ARG A 468 33.91 5.83 11.10
N ASP A 469 34.77 5.28 11.94
CA ASP A 469 34.49 5.00 13.36
C ASP A 469 33.23 4.15 13.58
N GLY A 470 33.16 2.98 12.96
CA GLY A 470 32.00 2.08 13.07
C GLY A 470 30.84 2.37 12.10
N SER A 471 30.92 3.43 11.29
CA SER A 471 29.87 3.78 10.31
C SER A 471 29.59 2.64 9.34
N SER A 472 28.50 1.91 9.55
CA SER A 472 28.15 0.67 8.86
C SER A 472 26.79 0.75 8.16
N ASN A 473 26.59 -0.13 7.18
CA ASN A 473 25.35 -0.26 6.41
C ASN A 473 24.94 1.03 5.67
N ASN A 474 25.89 1.88 5.29
CA ASN A 474 25.62 3.11 4.56
C ASN A 474 25.71 2.90 3.04
N VAL A 475 24.96 3.70 2.29
CA VAL A 475 24.99 3.71 0.82
C VAL A 475 25.45 5.10 0.34
N VAL A 476 26.50 5.13 -0.47
CA VAL A 476 26.97 6.31 -1.20
C VAL A 476 26.68 6.08 -2.68
N THR A 477 25.74 6.82 -3.26
CA THR A 477 25.25 6.60 -4.63
C THR A 477 25.19 7.88 -5.46
N GLY A 478 25.54 7.81 -6.74
CA GLY A 478 25.41 8.92 -7.69
C GLY A 478 26.31 10.14 -7.42
N CYS A 479 27.31 10.00 -6.54
CA CYS A 479 28.15 11.12 -6.11
C CYS A 479 29.22 11.51 -7.13
N ASN A 480 29.67 12.77 -7.10
CA ASN A 480 30.80 13.28 -7.88
C ASN A 480 31.87 13.86 -6.95
N VAL A 481 33.04 13.23 -6.86
CA VAL A 481 34.14 13.66 -6.00
C VAL A 481 35.32 14.10 -6.87
N SER A 482 35.79 15.34 -6.73
CA SER A 482 36.89 15.89 -7.54
C SER A 482 37.71 16.91 -6.77
N ASN A 483 38.94 17.20 -7.21
CA ASN A 483 39.81 18.22 -6.58
C ASN A 483 39.94 18.10 -5.04
N THR A 484 40.27 16.90 -4.55
CA THR A 484 40.56 16.62 -3.14
C THR A 484 42.07 16.64 -2.89
N GLY A 485 42.52 16.85 -1.64
CA GLY A 485 43.93 16.96 -1.30
C GLY A 485 44.59 18.29 -1.66
N VAL A 486 43.82 19.38 -1.83
CA VAL A 486 44.34 20.70 -2.23
C VAL A 486 45.38 21.25 -1.26
N LYS A 487 45.29 20.90 0.03
CA LYS A 487 46.25 21.30 1.07
C LYS A 487 47.23 20.20 1.43
N LYS A 488 46.77 18.95 1.47
CA LYS A 488 47.60 17.80 1.79
C LYS A 488 47.36 16.69 0.75
N PRO A 489 48.08 16.74 -0.38
CA PRO A 489 47.86 15.81 -1.49
C PRO A 489 47.95 14.34 -1.08
N GLY A 490 48.90 13.98 -0.21
CA GLY A 490 49.04 12.61 0.31
C GLY A 490 47.96 12.14 1.31
N PHE A 491 46.96 12.97 1.62
CA PHE A 491 45.76 12.60 2.40
C PHE A 491 44.50 13.04 1.63
N GLY A 492 44.61 13.07 0.31
CA GLY A 492 43.62 13.63 -0.61
C GLY A 492 42.67 12.59 -1.18
N GLU A 493 42.30 11.55 -0.44
CA GLU A 493 41.50 10.43 -0.95
C GLU A 493 40.09 10.90 -1.36
N GLY A 494 39.55 10.30 -2.42
CA GLY A 494 38.20 10.60 -2.89
C GLY A 494 37.14 10.11 -1.90
N LEU A 495 37.10 8.79 -1.70
CA LEU A 495 36.30 8.14 -0.67
C LEU A 495 37.17 7.29 0.26
N TYR A 496 36.83 7.30 1.55
CA TYR A 496 37.58 6.62 2.59
C TYR A 496 36.60 5.81 3.45
N VAL A 497 36.79 4.49 3.53
CA VAL A 497 35.93 3.59 4.35
C VAL A 497 36.77 2.90 5.40
N GLY A 498 36.32 2.95 6.65
CA GLY A 498 37.08 2.42 7.78
C GLY A 498 38.06 3.45 8.31
N SER A 499 39.11 3.02 9.00
CA SER A 499 40.04 3.93 9.66
C SER A 499 41.42 3.33 9.83
N ASP A 500 42.44 4.18 9.85
CA ASP A 500 43.82 3.71 9.96
C ASP A 500 44.06 2.95 11.26
N LYS A 501 44.84 1.86 11.22
CA LYS A 501 45.18 1.05 12.40
C LYS A 501 45.67 1.84 13.60
N SER A 502 46.36 2.96 13.37
CA SER A 502 46.86 3.80 14.48
C SER A 502 45.73 4.39 15.32
N GLN A 503 44.52 4.41 14.77
CA GLN A 503 43.32 4.92 15.43
C GLN A 503 42.53 3.83 16.16
N HIS A 504 42.80 2.53 15.95
CA HIS A 504 42.01 1.40 16.47
C HIS A 504 42.03 1.18 18.00
N ASN A 505 42.59 2.11 18.78
CA ASN A 505 42.56 2.03 20.24
C ASN A 505 41.23 2.61 20.76
N ASN A 506 40.69 2.06 21.87
CA ASN A 506 39.53 2.60 22.59
C ASN A 506 39.71 4.12 22.81
N PRO A 507 38.90 4.99 22.18
CA PRO A 507 37.46 4.85 21.91
C PRO A 507 37.02 4.48 20.49
N TYR A 508 37.93 4.13 19.58
CA TYR A 508 37.61 4.04 18.16
C TYR A 508 37.13 2.66 17.70
N ASN A 509 36.05 2.62 16.93
CA ASN A 509 35.51 1.40 16.33
C ASN A 509 36.01 1.21 14.88
N PRO A 510 36.82 0.18 14.59
CA PRO A 510 37.29 -0.08 13.22
C PRO A 510 36.24 -0.73 12.30
N ASP A 511 35.12 -1.23 12.85
CA ASP A 511 34.13 -2.02 12.12
C ASP A 511 33.19 -1.15 11.25
N CYS A 512 33.66 -0.63 10.12
CA CYS A 512 32.84 0.11 9.13
C CYS A 512 32.20 -0.84 8.09
N ASN A 513 31.37 -1.77 8.53
CA ASN A 513 30.97 -2.91 7.71
C ASN A 513 29.80 -2.64 6.75
N ASN A 514 29.67 -3.45 5.69
CA ASN A 514 28.52 -3.50 4.79
C ASN A 514 28.19 -2.17 4.08
N ASN A 515 29.20 -1.32 3.85
CA ASN A 515 29.00 -0.06 3.15
C ASN A 515 29.02 -0.26 1.63
N THR A 516 28.15 0.44 0.90
CA THR A 516 28.10 0.41 -0.57
C THR A 516 28.47 1.76 -1.15
N ILE A 517 29.37 1.77 -2.13
CA ILE A 517 29.71 2.90 -2.99
C ILE A 517 29.29 2.52 -4.40
N GLU A 518 28.38 3.27 -5.02
CA GLU A 518 27.86 2.93 -6.33
C GLU A 518 27.57 4.13 -7.24
N ASN A 519 27.67 3.93 -8.56
CA ASN A 519 27.29 4.94 -9.56
C ASN A 519 28.00 6.30 -9.38
N CYS A 520 29.17 6.32 -8.72
CA CYS A 520 29.93 7.54 -8.44
C CYS A 520 30.95 7.87 -9.54
N ILE A 521 31.23 9.15 -9.73
CA ILE A 521 32.37 9.66 -10.50
C ILE A 521 33.43 10.14 -9.52
N ILE A 522 34.65 9.61 -9.62
CA ILE A 522 35.74 9.87 -8.69
C ILE A 522 36.94 10.37 -9.48
N GLY A 523 37.32 11.61 -9.23
CA GLY A 523 38.20 12.41 -10.05
C GLY A 523 37.44 13.24 -11.11
N PRO A 524 38.15 14.10 -11.86
CA PRO A 524 39.60 14.30 -11.82
C PRO A 524 40.07 15.08 -10.59
N TYR A 525 41.39 15.12 -10.41
CA TYR A 525 42.11 15.84 -9.37
C TYR A 525 41.86 15.36 -7.95
N VAL A 526 41.52 14.09 -7.79
CA VAL A 526 41.70 13.41 -6.50
C VAL A 526 43.20 13.16 -6.34
N ALA A 527 43.83 13.81 -5.36
CA ALA A 527 45.29 13.85 -5.27
C ALA A 527 45.95 12.56 -4.72
N ALA A 528 45.18 11.77 -3.95
CA ALA A 528 45.57 10.44 -3.48
C ALA A 528 44.77 9.33 -4.20
N GLU A 529 44.48 8.21 -3.55
CA GLU A 529 43.63 7.15 -4.10
C GLU A 529 42.16 7.60 -4.28
N GLY A 530 41.51 7.06 -5.31
CA GLY A 530 40.08 7.28 -5.53
C GLY A 530 39.23 6.73 -4.39
N VAL A 531 39.49 5.49 -3.99
CA VAL A 531 38.88 4.87 -2.80
C VAL A 531 39.96 4.20 -1.95
N ASP A 532 39.95 4.43 -0.64
CA ASP A 532 40.78 3.69 0.33
C ASP A 532 39.89 2.95 1.34
N VAL A 533 39.98 1.62 1.36
CA VAL A 533 39.25 0.75 2.30
C VAL A 533 40.24 0.24 3.34
N LYS A 534 40.05 0.63 4.60
CA LYS A 534 41.00 0.33 5.68
C LYS A 534 40.76 -1.03 6.34
N GLU A 535 41.81 -1.49 7.01
CA GLU A 535 41.79 -2.64 7.92
C GLU A 535 40.64 -2.57 8.95
N GLY A 536 40.05 -3.72 9.27
CA GLY A 536 38.89 -3.82 10.18
C GLY A 536 37.53 -3.70 9.48
N THR A 537 37.51 -3.22 8.24
CA THR A 537 36.30 -3.07 7.42
C THR A 537 35.97 -4.38 6.69
N LEU A 538 34.72 -4.83 6.78
CA LEU A 538 34.18 -6.01 6.10
C LEU A 538 33.07 -5.62 5.11
N ASN A 539 32.90 -6.41 4.05
CA ASN A 539 31.72 -6.37 3.18
C ASN A 539 31.49 -5.04 2.44
N THR A 540 32.55 -4.26 2.17
CA THR A 540 32.42 -3.06 1.35
C THR A 540 32.12 -3.42 -0.11
N ILE A 541 31.13 -2.79 -0.71
CA ILE A 541 30.79 -2.95 -2.13
C ILE A 541 31.15 -1.67 -2.88
N ILE A 542 31.87 -1.78 -3.99
CA ILE A 542 32.24 -0.67 -4.88
C ILE A 542 31.80 -1.06 -6.30
N ARG A 543 30.76 -0.42 -6.83
CA ARG A 543 30.21 -0.82 -8.13
C ARG A 543 29.76 0.30 -9.07
N ASN A 544 29.83 0.05 -10.37
CA ASN A 544 29.34 0.98 -11.40
C ASN A 544 29.93 2.41 -11.29
N CYS A 545 31.09 2.56 -10.64
CA CYS A 545 31.77 3.84 -10.50
C CYS A 545 32.72 4.10 -11.67
N THR A 546 32.98 5.37 -11.96
CA THR A 546 34.01 5.80 -12.90
C THR A 546 35.13 6.51 -12.16
N PHE A 547 36.36 6.04 -12.37
CA PHE A 547 37.56 6.60 -11.76
C PHE A 547 38.45 7.30 -12.79
N SER A 548 39.00 8.44 -12.42
CA SER A 548 39.98 9.22 -13.18
C SER A 548 41.30 9.27 -12.42
N ALA A 549 42.40 8.87 -13.07
CA ALA A 549 43.74 8.99 -12.51
C ALA A 549 44.37 10.37 -12.72
N LYS A 550 43.70 11.27 -13.46
CA LYS A 550 44.19 12.62 -13.69
C LYS A 550 44.26 13.37 -12.36
N GLY A 551 45.47 13.74 -11.96
CA GLY A 551 45.73 14.53 -10.75
C GLY A 551 46.14 13.72 -9.51
N ILE A 552 46.18 12.39 -9.59
CA ILE A 552 46.82 11.56 -8.56
C ILE A 552 48.32 11.86 -8.53
N THR A 553 48.85 12.14 -7.34
CA THR A 553 50.17 12.80 -7.17
C THR A 553 51.32 11.84 -6.85
N GLY A 554 51.06 10.66 -6.28
CA GLY A 554 52.10 9.75 -5.80
C GLY A 554 52.57 10.02 -4.38
N GLU A 555 52.16 11.13 -3.76
CA GLU A 555 52.47 11.41 -2.36
C GLU A 555 51.87 10.35 -1.44
N ASN A 556 52.55 10.04 -0.33
CA ASN A 556 52.14 9.00 0.63
C ASN A 556 51.86 7.61 0.02
N SER A 557 52.47 7.30 -1.13
CA SER A 557 52.26 6.06 -1.89
C SER A 557 50.94 5.99 -2.64
N ALA A 558 50.33 7.14 -2.96
CA ALA A 558 49.16 7.22 -3.83
C ALA A 558 49.49 6.83 -5.29
N ASP A 559 49.52 5.53 -5.56
CA ASP A 559 49.91 4.97 -6.85
C ASP A 559 48.94 3.91 -7.39
N ALA A 560 47.70 3.90 -6.88
CA ALA A 560 46.59 3.06 -7.33
C ALA A 560 45.28 3.87 -7.41
N PHE A 561 44.26 3.32 -8.09
CA PHE A 561 42.92 3.91 -8.04
C PHE A 561 42.18 3.53 -6.75
N ILE A 562 42.39 2.29 -6.29
CA ILE A 562 41.82 1.77 -5.05
C ILE A 562 42.95 1.16 -4.23
N ASP A 563 43.03 1.51 -2.95
CA ASP A 563 43.86 0.80 -1.97
C ASP A 563 42.97 0.01 -1.01
N LEU A 564 43.09 -1.31 -1.02
CA LEU A 564 42.14 -2.26 -0.42
C LEU A 564 42.82 -3.07 0.70
N LYS A 565 42.51 -2.70 1.94
CA LYS A 565 43.01 -3.32 3.17
C LYS A 565 41.93 -4.06 3.95
N GLY A 566 40.66 -3.84 3.60
CA GLY A 566 39.52 -4.56 4.16
C GLY A 566 39.44 -6.04 3.74
N ALA A 567 38.38 -6.71 4.18
CA ALA A 567 38.07 -8.09 3.81
C ALA A 567 36.63 -8.21 3.30
N TYR A 568 36.32 -9.28 2.54
CA TYR A 568 34.99 -9.48 1.95
C TYR A 568 34.54 -8.31 1.06
N THR A 569 35.48 -7.58 0.45
CA THR A 569 35.17 -6.43 -0.40
C THR A 569 34.86 -6.89 -1.83
N PHE A 570 33.83 -6.30 -2.44
CA PHE A 570 33.40 -6.56 -3.81
C PHE A 570 33.63 -5.32 -4.67
N VAL A 571 34.37 -5.45 -5.78
CA VAL A 571 34.65 -4.36 -6.71
C VAL A 571 34.21 -4.79 -8.11
N TYR A 572 33.10 -4.25 -8.62
CA TYR A 572 32.57 -4.73 -9.91
C TYR A 572 31.82 -3.70 -10.77
N GLY A 573 31.79 -3.91 -12.09
CA GLY A 573 31.09 -3.00 -13.02
C GLY A 573 31.73 -1.60 -13.12
N ASN A 574 32.92 -1.37 -12.56
CA ASN A 574 33.55 -0.05 -12.53
C ASN A 574 34.39 0.21 -13.78
N THR A 575 34.59 1.49 -14.11
CA THR A 575 35.49 1.93 -15.20
C THR A 575 36.64 2.75 -14.64
N PHE A 576 37.88 2.37 -14.96
CA PHE A 576 39.10 3.03 -14.47
C PHE A 576 39.86 3.67 -15.63
N ASN A 577 40.07 4.98 -15.60
CA ASN A 577 40.69 5.74 -16.68
C ASN A 577 42.07 6.28 -16.26
N LEU A 578 43.13 5.76 -16.88
CA LEU A 578 44.51 6.17 -16.58
C LEU A 578 44.82 7.61 -17.01
N GLU A 579 44.22 8.06 -18.11
CA GLU A 579 44.32 9.44 -18.60
C GLU A 579 45.77 9.99 -18.70
N GLY A 580 46.70 9.13 -19.09
CA GLY A 580 48.12 9.49 -19.25
C GLY A 580 48.90 9.63 -17.95
N SER A 581 48.33 9.26 -16.79
CA SER A 581 49.05 9.28 -15.52
C SER A 581 50.32 8.42 -15.59
N THR A 582 51.43 8.99 -15.13
CA THR A 582 52.74 8.32 -15.00
C THR A 582 52.95 7.76 -13.60
N VAL A 583 52.06 8.07 -12.65
CA VAL A 583 52.22 7.79 -11.23
C VAL A 583 51.53 6.49 -10.82
N ILE A 584 50.42 6.16 -11.48
CA ILE A 584 49.71 4.90 -11.24
C ILE A 584 50.58 3.71 -11.62
N ASN A 585 50.72 2.79 -10.68
CA ASN A 585 51.52 1.57 -10.76
C ASN A 585 50.69 0.28 -10.53
N SER A 586 49.41 0.41 -10.21
CA SER A 586 48.43 -0.69 -10.24
C SER A 586 47.00 -0.15 -10.32
N VAL A 587 46.02 -0.94 -10.75
CA VAL A 587 44.63 -0.49 -10.67
C VAL A 587 44.12 -0.57 -9.23
N ILE A 588 44.24 -1.75 -8.62
CA ILE A 588 43.83 -2.02 -7.24
C ILE A 588 45.02 -2.58 -6.45
N ASP A 589 45.36 -1.91 -5.36
CA ASP A 589 46.33 -2.39 -4.39
C ASP A 589 45.66 -3.21 -3.30
N PHE A 590 46.30 -4.31 -2.89
CA PHE A 590 45.98 -5.02 -1.66
C PHE A 590 47.10 -4.89 -0.65
N GLN A 591 46.74 -4.72 0.61
CA GLN A 591 47.69 -4.76 1.70
C GLN A 591 47.13 -5.50 2.92
N ASP A 592 47.82 -6.57 3.31
CA ASP A 592 47.66 -7.19 4.63
C ASP A 592 48.63 -6.51 5.60
N ARG A 593 48.07 -5.78 6.58
CA ARG A 593 48.85 -5.00 7.56
C ARG A 593 49.22 -5.79 8.80
N LYS A 594 48.90 -7.09 8.88
CA LYS A 594 49.09 -7.95 10.04
C LYS A 594 48.53 -7.34 11.33
N THR A 595 47.35 -6.76 11.24
CA THR A 595 46.59 -6.35 12.41
C THR A 595 45.89 -7.58 13.02
N ASN A 596 45.21 -7.42 14.15
CA ASN A 596 44.36 -8.49 14.70
C ASN A 596 43.04 -8.67 13.92
N TYR A 597 42.86 -7.93 12.81
CA TYR A 597 41.68 -7.97 11.96
C TYR A 597 42.04 -8.63 10.62
N ASN A 598 41.04 -9.21 9.95
CA ASN A 598 41.24 -9.76 8.61
C ASN A 598 41.49 -8.62 7.62
N THR A 599 42.71 -8.55 7.08
CA THR A 599 43.10 -7.52 6.10
C THR A 599 43.53 -8.12 4.79
N GLY A 600 42.99 -7.63 3.66
CA GLY A 600 43.30 -8.17 2.33
C GLY A 600 42.87 -9.63 2.17
N TYR A 601 41.78 -10.03 2.82
CA TYR A 601 41.28 -11.41 2.83
C TYR A 601 39.92 -11.51 2.16
N ARG A 602 39.72 -12.52 1.29
CA ARG A 602 38.44 -12.81 0.65
C ARG A 602 37.86 -11.59 -0.08
N ASN A 603 38.50 -11.12 -1.13
CA ASN A 603 37.98 -10.00 -1.92
C ASN A 603 37.64 -10.46 -3.34
N ALA A 604 36.60 -9.89 -3.95
CA ALA A 604 36.12 -10.27 -5.28
C ALA A 604 36.10 -9.07 -6.23
N ILE A 605 36.70 -9.23 -7.41
CA ILE A 605 36.91 -8.16 -8.38
C ILE A 605 36.50 -8.66 -9.77
N PHE A 606 35.39 -8.17 -10.31
CA PHE A 606 34.83 -8.73 -11.54
C PHE A 606 34.06 -7.73 -12.40
N ASP A 607 33.86 -8.04 -13.68
CA ASP A 607 33.08 -7.19 -14.61
C ASP A 607 33.54 -5.72 -14.69
N ASN A 608 34.80 -5.41 -14.36
CA ASN A 608 35.34 -4.03 -14.44
C ASN A 608 36.00 -3.76 -15.80
N THR A 609 36.11 -2.48 -16.18
CA THR A 609 36.84 -2.02 -17.36
C THR A 609 38.06 -1.17 -16.97
N PHE A 610 39.26 -1.60 -17.36
CA PHE A 610 40.52 -0.92 -17.10
C PHE A 610 41.06 -0.23 -18.36
N ASN A 611 40.86 1.08 -18.49
CA ASN A 611 41.37 1.91 -19.57
C ASN A 611 42.78 2.43 -19.23
N LEU A 612 43.81 1.63 -19.56
CA LEU A 612 45.21 1.82 -19.16
C LEU A 612 46.09 2.47 -20.25
N GLY A 613 45.53 2.78 -21.42
CA GLY A 613 46.26 3.46 -22.50
C GLY A 613 47.57 2.74 -22.89
N SER A 614 48.60 3.51 -23.26
CA SER A 614 49.89 2.92 -23.69
C SER A 614 50.63 2.15 -22.60
N ARG A 615 50.29 2.35 -21.32
CA ARG A 615 50.91 1.69 -20.16
C ARG A 615 50.20 0.39 -19.74
N GLY A 616 49.26 -0.13 -20.55
CA GLY A 616 48.52 -1.36 -20.23
C GLY A 616 49.41 -2.60 -20.00
N VAL A 617 50.61 -2.63 -20.57
CA VAL A 617 51.60 -3.71 -20.33
C VAL A 617 52.41 -3.52 -19.05
N ASP A 618 52.42 -2.33 -18.46
CA ASP A 618 53.24 -1.98 -17.28
C ASP A 618 52.42 -2.01 -15.99
N ILE A 619 51.12 -1.74 -16.08
CA ILE A 619 50.25 -1.54 -14.91
C ILE A 619 49.44 -2.81 -14.62
N PRO A 620 49.74 -3.56 -13.55
CA PRO A 620 48.92 -4.71 -13.18
C PRO A 620 47.50 -4.28 -12.77
N SER A 621 46.50 -5.11 -13.11
CA SER A 621 45.13 -4.88 -12.65
C SER A 621 45.02 -4.99 -11.13
N ILE A 622 45.77 -5.91 -10.51
CA ILE A 622 45.85 -6.01 -9.05
C ILE A 622 47.31 -6.16 -8.58
N ARG A 623 47.66 -5.57 -7.43
CA ARG A 623 49.03 -5.60 -6.89
C ARG A 623 49.11 -5.85 -5.39
N ALA A 624 50.17 -6.57 -5.03
CA ALA A 624 50.63 -6.80 -3.67
C ALA A 624 51.45 -5.66 -3.13
N LYS A 625 50.80 -4.73 -2.42
CA LYS A 625 51.55 -3.65 -1.79
C LYS A 625 52.23 -4.10 -0.51
N GLY A 626 51.63 -5.02 0.25
CA GLY A 626 52.27 -5.60 1.43
C GLY A 626 51.48 -6.74 2.09
N GLY A 627 52.16 -7.51 2.94
CA GLY A 627 51.59 -8.64 3.67
C GLY A 627 51.34 -9.88 2.81
N SER A 628 50.41 -10.74 3.22
CA SER A 628 50.02 -11.95 2.48
C SER A 628 48.50 -12.08 2.25
N PRO A 629 47.90 -11.19 1.43
CA PRO A 629 46.50 -11.27 1.00
C PRO A 629 46.05 -12.65 0.53
N SER A 630 44.86 -13.00 1.04
CA SER A 630 44.12 -14.26 0.97
C SER A 630 42.97 -14.35 -0.03
N GLU A 631 42.77 -15.46 -0.74
CA GLU A 631 41.47 -15.79 -1.38
C GLU A 631 40.93 -14.63 -2.25
N ILE A 632 41.74 -14.13 -3.18
CA ILE A 632 41.36 -13.02 -4.05
C ILE A 632 40.71 -13.58 -5.31
N HIS A 633 39.43 -13.29 -5.50
CA HIS A 633 38.67 -13.69 -6.68
C HIS A 633 38.72 -12.60 -7.74
N PHE A 634 39.07 -12.95 -8.98
CA PHE A 634 39.25 -12.00 -10.07
C PHE A 634 38.86 -12.61 -11.42
N TRP A 635 37.74 -12.19 -12.02
CA TRP A 635 37.27 -12.76 -13.29
C TRP A 635 36.47 -11.73 -14.11
N ASN A 636 36.23 -12.00 -15.40
CA ASN A 636 35.43 -11.16 -16.32
C ASN A 636 35.79 -9.66 -16.38
N ASN A 637 37.00 -9.26 -16.00
CA ASN A 637 37.46 -7.89 -16.15
C ASN A 637 38.02 -7.63 -17.57
N THR A 638 37.69 -6.48 -18.14
CA THR A 638 38.16 -6.03 -19.46
C THR A 638 39.36 -5.09 -19.31
N ARG A 639 40.42 -5.31 -20.08
CA ARG A 639 41.60 -4.42 -20.16
C ARG A 639 41.66 -3.74 -21.52
N ASN A 640 41.87 -2.42 -21.52
CA ASN A 640 41.99 -1.58 -22.71
C ASN A 640 43.31 -0.79 -22.64
N PRO A 641 44.32 -1.10 -23.49
CA PRO A 641 44.31 -2.10 -24.57
C PRO A 641 44.28 -3.54 -24.04
N ASN A 642 43.72 -4.45 -24.85
CA ASN A 642 43.69 -5.88 -24.55
C ASN A 642 45.11 -6.44 -24.50
N THR A 643 45.66 -6.50 -23.29
CA THR A 643 47.04 -6.87 -23.00
C THR A 643 47.03 -7.86 -21.84
N THR A 644 47.98 -8.80 -21.84
CA THR A 644 48.16 -9.70 -20.70
C THR A 644 48.43 -8.88 -19.44
N ASP A 645 47.75 -9.24 -18.35
CA ASP A 645 47.98 -8.60 -17.05
C ASP A 645 49.42 -8.87 -16.60
N PRO A 646 50.26 -7.84 -16.40
CA PRO A 646 51.66 -8.04 -16.04
C PRO A 646 51.77 -8.74 -14.68
N ILE A 647 52.79 -9.59 -14.59
CA ILE A 647 53.10 -10.37 -13.39
C ILE A 647 53.48 -9.42 -12.25
N SER A 648 52.54 -9.16 -11.34
CA SER A 648 52.83 -8.54 -10.03
C SER A 648 53.19 -9.63 -9.00
N ASN A 649 53.62 -9.26 -7.79
CA ASN A 649 53.96 -10.21 -6.71
C ASN A 649 52.77 -11.11 -6.23
N TYR A 650 51.60 -11.08 -6.90
CA TYR A 650 50.46 -12.02 -6.74
C TYR A 650 50.20 -12.94 -7.94
N SER A 651 51.03 -12.84 -8.98
CA SER A 651 50.87 -13.58 -10.23
C SER A 651 50.72 -15.10 -10.02
N LEU A 652 49.52 -15.57 -10.36
CA LEU A 652 49.14 -16.96 -10.66
C LEU A 652 48.95 -17.97 -9.52
N LYS A 653 49.32 -17.70 -8.26
CA LYS A 653 49.09 -18.68 -7.17
C LYS A 653 47.93 -18.39 -6.21
N ALA A 654 47.47 -17.14 -6.10
CA ALA A 654 46.46 -16.72 -5.12
C ALA A 654 45.18 -16.14 -5.74
N MET A 655 45.16 -15.93 -7.06
CA MET A 655 43.97 -15.45 -7.78
C MET A 655 43.05 -16.61 -8.14
N ILE A 656 41.79 -16.50 -7.76
CA ILE A 656 40.74 -17.46 -8.07
C ILE A 656 39.87 -16.86 -9.18
N LEU A 657 39.82 -17.51 -10.33
CA LEU A 657 39.17 -16.96 -11.54
C LEU A 657 37.68 -17.31 -11.63
N SER A 658 36.97 -17.31 -10.50
CA SER A 658 35.56 -17.67 -10.42
C SER A 658 34.87 -16.87 -9.32
N CYS A 659 33.54 -16.84 -9.32
CA CYS A 659 32.78 -16.29 -8.20
C CYS A 659 33.09 -17.08 -6.91
N PRO A 660 33.29 -16.41 -5.77
CA PRO A 660 33.51 -17.07 -4.47
C PRO A 660 32.24 -17.75 -3.96
N THR A 661 32.43 -18.86 -3.22
CA THR A 661 31.33 -19.52 -2.50
C THR A 661 30.84 -18.73 -1.29
N TRP A 662 31.58 -17.69 -0.87
CA TRP A 662 31.27 -16.83 0.27
C TRP A 662 30.70 -15.48 -0.19
N ASN A 663 29.76 -15.47 -1.14
CA ASN A 663 29.27 -14.24 -1.72
C ASN A 663 28.07 -13.63 -0.95
N ILE A 664 28.11 -12.32 -0.73
CA ILE A 664 26.95 -11.51 -0.34
C ILE A 664 26.37 -10.74 -1.54
N VAL A 665 27.08 -10.77 -2.66
CA VAL A 665 26.70 -10.19 -3.95
C VAL A 665 26.56 -11.33 -4.93
N ASP A 666 25.42 -11.41 -5.60
CA ASP A 666 25.25 -12.38 -6.68
C ASP A 666 26.27 -12.08 -7.78
N CYS A 667 27.21 -13.01 -7.96
CA CYS A 667 28.34 -12.88 -8.85
C CYS A 667 28.48 -14.12 -9.74
N GLU A 668 27.50 -15.03 -9.66
CA GLU A 668 27.32 -16.17 -10.55
C GLU A 668 26.68 -15.68 -11.84
N ASN A 669 27.33 -14.73 -12.51
CA ASN A 669 27.12 -14.49 -13.94
C ASN A 669 27.82 -15.61 -14.74
N ASP A 670 27.47 -16.87 -14.46
CA ASP A 670 27.26 -17.78 -15.57
C ASP A 670 25.96 -17.29 -16.20
N ASN A 671 26.04 -16.89 -17.46
CA ASN A 671 24.97 -16.25 -18.18
C ASN A 671 23.91 -17.29 -18.57
N THR A 672 23.34 -17.98 -17.57
CA THR A 672 22.31 -19.01 -17.69
C THR A 672 21.49 -19.16 -16.40
N THR A 673 20.90 -18.08 -15.86
CA THR A 673 19.52 -18.28 -15.38
C THR A 673 18.68 -18.48 -16.62
N ASN A 674 18.71 -19.72 -17.14
CA ASN A 674 17.87 -20.14 -18.24
C ASN A 674 16.43 -19.91 -17.81
N SER A 675 15.81 -18.90 -18.40
CA SER A 675 14.44 -18.54 -18.10
C SER A 675 13.56 -19.70 -18.54
N THR A 676 12.63 -20.13 -17.70
CA THR A 676 11.73 -21.21 -18.10
C THR A 676 10.99 -20.79 -19.36
N PRO A 677 10.90 -21.65 -20.40
CA PRO A 677 10.22 -21.29 -21.63
C PRO A 677 8.74 -21.02 -21.34
N SER A 678 8.08 -20.26 -22.19
CA SER A 678 6.62 -20.14 -22.18
C SER A 678 6.01 -21.23 -23.06
N VAL A 679 4.93 -21.86 -22.60
CA VAL A 679 4.16 -22.81 -23.42
C VAL A 679 2.67 -22.66 -23.17
N SER A 680 1.88 -22.81 -24.23
CA SER A 680 0.42 -22.82 -24.18
C SER A 680 -0.14 -23.80 -25.20
N ILE A 681 -1.21 -24.51 -24.84
CA ILE A 681 -2.00 -25.32 -25.77
C ILE A 681 -2.97 -24.38 -26.49
N THR A 682 -2.82 -24.22 -27.80
CA THR A 682 -3.70 -23.39 -28.64
C THR A 682 -4.90 -24.17 -29.17
N SER A 683 -4.75 -25.48 -29.34
CA SER A 683 -5.81 -26.43 -29.64
C SER A 683 -5.48 -27.79 -29.02
N PRO A 684 -6.44 -28.58 -28.54
CA PRO A 684 -7.84 -28.21 -28.33
C PRO A 684 -7.99 -27.31 -27.10
N ALA A 685 -9.00 -26.44 -27.11
CA ALA A 685 -9.31 -25.60 -25.97
C ALA A 685 -9.66 -26.44 -24.73
N ASN A 686 -9.26 -25.99 -23.54
CA ASN A 686 -9.61 -26.65 -22.28
C ASN A 686 -11.14 -26.74 -22.13
N GLY A 687 -11.63 -27.93 -21.77
CA GLY A 687 -13.03 -28.33 -21.77
C GLY A 687 -13.61 -28.69 -23.15
N GLY A 688 -12.78 -28.88 -24.18
CA GLY A 688 -13.22 -29.26 -25.52
C GLY A 688 -13.95 -30.61 -25.54
N VAL A 689 -14.95 -30.75 -26.42
CA VAL A 689 -15.73 -31.99 -26.56
C VAL A 689 -15.60 -32.49 -28.00
N PHE A 690 -15.23 -33.76 -28.16
CA PHE A 690 -15.00 -34.43 -29.44
C PHE A 690 -15.85 -35.69 -29.54
N THR A 691 -16.07 -36.19 -30.75
CA THR A 691 -16.80 -37.44 -30.94
C THR A 691 -15.85 -38.64 -31.03
N VAL A 692 -16.32 -39.82 -30.61
CA VAL A 692 -15.53 -41.04 -30.73
C VAL A 692 -15.16 -41.29 -32.18
N GLY A 693 -13.89 -41.62 -32.42
CA GLY A 693 -13.30 -41.83 -33.74
C GLY A 693 -12.75 -40.57 -34.39
N GLU A 694 -13.02 -39.38 -33.84
CA GLU A 694 -12.49 -38.12 -34.35
C GLU A 694 -10.97 -38.02 -34.16
N SER A 695 -10.30 -37.32 -35.09
CA SER A 695 -8.88 -36.97 -34.96
C SER A 695 -8.76 -35.64 -34.20
N ILE A 696 -8.03 -35.65 -33.10
CA ILE A 696 -7.89 -34.49 -32.21
C ILE A 696 -6.49 -33.91 -32.39
N SER A 697 -6.41 -32.69 -32.95
CA SER A 697 -5.13 -31.97 -33.13
C SER A 697 -4.79 -31.18 -31.87
N ILE A 698 -3.68 -31.56 -31.24
CA ILE A 698 -3.03 -30.82 -30.16
C ILE A 698 -1.99 -29.90 -30.80
N GLU A 699 -2.17 -28.60 -30.67
CA GLU A 699 -1.28 -27.56 -31.17
C GLU A 699 -0.80 -26.73 -30.00
N ALA A 700 0.49 -26.39 -29.99
CA ALA A 700 1.10 -25.63 -28.91
C ALA A 700 1.93 -24.47 -29.46
N ASN A 701 1.83 -23.33 -28.78
CA ASN A 701 2.77 -22.23 -28.93
C ASN A 701 3.78 -22.34 -27.79
N ALA A 702 5.05 -22.47 -28.15
CA ALA A 702 6.16 -22.41 -27.21
C ALA A 702 7.17 -21.36 -27.68
N ALA A 703 7.65 -20.55 -26.75
CA ALA A 703 8.63 -19.51 -27.00
C ALA A 703 9.52 -19.35 -25.78
N ASP A 704 10.76 -19.00 -26.01
CA ASP A 704 11.76 -18.80 -24.95
C ASP A 704 12.33 -17.39 -25.06
N SER A 705 12.46 -16.71 -23.92
CA SER A 705 12.81 -15.28 -23.86
C SER A 705 14.30 -15.01 -23.97
N ASP A 706 15.12 -15.97 -23.54
CA ASP A 706 16.58 -15.92 -23.53
C ASP A 706 17.23 -17.05 -24.35
N GLY A 707 16.42 -17.94 -24.93
CA GLY A 707 16.89 -19.03 -25.77
C GLY A 707 15.94 -19.44 -26.91
N THR A 708 15.96 -20.72 -27.24
CA THR A 708 15.15 -21.36 -28.29
C THR A 708 14.56 -22.65 -27.76
N ILE A 709 13.36 -23.00 -28.23
CA ILE A 709 12.72 -24.28 -27.90
C ILE A 709 13.40 -25.40 -28.68
N THR A 710 13.95 -26.39 -27.98
CA THR A 710 14.52 -27.60 -28.58
C THR A 710 13.41 -28.55 -29.04
N LYS A 711 12.38 -28.74 -28.20
CA LYS A 711 11.21 -29.58 -28.54
C LYS A 711 10.02 -29.32 -27.62
N VAL A 712 8.84 -29.70 -28.09
CA VAL A 712 7.60 -29.79 -27.31
C VAL A 712 7.15 -31.25 -27.25
N GLU A 713 6.95 -31.77 -26.06
CA GLU A 713 6.44 -33.11 -25.81
C GLU A 713 4.93 -33.05 -25.50
N PHE A 714 4.15 -34.01 -26.00
CA PHE A 714 2.70 -34.07 -25.85
C PHE A 714 2.31 -35.31 -25.05
N TYR A 715 1.38 -35.15 -24.13
CA TYR A 715 0.94 -36.18 -23.18
C TYR A 715 -0.58 -36.24 -23.10
N ASN A 716 -1.10 -37.39 -22.66
CA ASN A 716 -2.46 -37.57 -22.16
C ASN A 716 -2.39 -38.27 -20.80
N ASN A 717 -2.83 -37.57 -19.75
CA ASN A 717 -2.47 -37.87 -18.37
C ASN A 717 -0.93 -37.91 -18.25
N GLU A 718 -0.38 -38.93 -17.58
CA GLU A 718 1.07 -39.10 -17.41
C GLU A 718 1.72 -39.85 -18.59
N VAL A 719 0.96 -40.25 -19.62
CA VAL A 719 1.45 -41.04 -20.76
C VAL A 719 1.86 -40.12 -21.91
N LYS A 720 3.13 -40.19 -22.33
CA LYS A 720 3.64 -39.46 -23.50
C LYS A 720 3.05 -40.00 -24.79
N LEU A 721 2.42 -39.11 -25.56
CA LEU A 721 1.84 -39.39 -26.89
C LEU A 721 2.88 -39.23 -28.01
N GLY A 722 3.72 -38.20 -27.92
CA GLY A 722 4.73 -37.87 -28.94
C GLY A 722 5.51 -36.59 -28.62
N GLU A 723 6.33 -36.14 -29.56
CA GLU A 723 7.08 -34.88 -29.48
C GLU A 723 7.24 -34.25 -30.87
N ASP A 724 7.39 -32.93 -30.92
CA ASP A 724 7.66 -32.15 -32.13
C ASP A 724 8.77 -31.13 -31.84
N SER A 725 9.79 -31.09 -32.69
CA SER A 725 10.96 -30.21 -32.54
C SER A 725 10.94 -29.02 -33.49
N THR A 726 9.88 -28.82 -34.28
CA THR A 726 9.79 -27.72 -35.25
C THR A 726 8.45 -27.00 -35.18
N PRO A 727 8.43 -25.66 -34.97
CA PRO A 727 7.17 -24.92 -34.95
C PRO A 727 6.53 -24.85 -36.36
N PRO A 728 5.19 -24.87 -36.48
CA PRO A 728 4.21 -24.94 -35.39
C PRO A 728 4.13 -26.34 -34.76
N TYR A 729 4.29 -26.40 -33.42
CA TYR A 729 4.36 -27.66 -32.69
C TYR A 729 2.99 -28.33 -32.63
N LYS A 730 2.91 -29.56 -33.13
CA LYS A 730 1.62 -30.28 -33.17
C LYS A 730 1.73 -31.77 -32.97
N TYR A 731 0.66 -32.36 -32.44
CA TYR A 731 0.46 -33.80 -32.36
C TYR A 731 -1.01 -34.14 -32.59
N THR A 732 -1.31 -35.17 -33.37
CA THR A 732 -2.69 -35.60 -33.63
C THR A 732 -2.98 -36.94 -32.99
N ILE A 733 -3.95 -36.96 -32.07
CA ILE A 733 -4.55 -38.22 -31.58
C ILE A 733 -5.49 -38.70 -32.67
N THR A 734 -5.23 -39.89 -33.23
CA THR A 734 -6.12 -40.51 -34.22
C THR A 734 -7.05 -41.52 -33.54
N ASN A 735 -8.30 -41.62 -34.02
CA ASN A 735 -9.29 -42.57 -33.53
C ASN A 735 -9.53 -42.47 -32.01
N ALA A 736 -9.80 -41.25 -31.52
CA ALA A 736 -9.98 -41.00 -30.09
C ALA A 736 -11.14 -41.82 -29.51
N GLN A 737 -10.94 -42.43 -28.34
CA GLN A 737 -11.91 -43.30 -27.67
C GLN A 737 -12.71 -42.52 -26.64
N ALA A 738 -13.89 -43.01 -26.24
CA ALA A 738 -14.71 -42.33 -25.24
C ALA A 738 -13.96 -42.17 -23.90
N GLY A 739 -13.97 -40.97 -23.32
CA GLY A 739 -13.34 -40.70 -22.03
C GLY A 739 -12.88 -39.26 -21.85
N ASN A 740 -12.36 -38.97 -20.65
CA ASN A 740 -11.69 -37.71 -20.35
C ASN A 740 -10.20 -37.83 -20.65
N TYR A 741 -9.66 -36.85 -21.35
CA TYR A 741 -8.24 -36.73 -21.69
C TYR A 741 -7.69 -35.52 -20.95
N ASN A 742 -6.67 -35.71 -20.12
CA ASN A 742 -5.92 -34.61 -19.50
C ASN A 742 -4.68 -34.37 -20.34
N LEU A 743 -4.82 -33.61 -21.41
CA LEU A 743 -3.71 -33.33 -22.31
C LEU A 743 -2.72 -32.39 -21.62
N SER A 744 -1.44 -32.69 -21.70
CA SER A 744 -0.40 -31.75 -21.31
C SER A 744 0.64 -31.63 -22.41
N VAL A 745 1.23 -30.44 -22.52
CA VAL A 745 2.38 -30.19 -23.38
C VAL A 745 3.51 -29.66 -22.54
N LYS A 746 4.72 -30.16 -22.79
CA LYS A 746 5.94 -29.77 -22.09
C LYS A 746 6.93 -29.21 -23.10
N ALA A 747 7.18 -27.90 -23.03
CA ALA A 747 8.24 -27.27 -23.83
C ALA A 747 9.58 -27.42 -23.10
N ILE A 748 10.64 -27.69 -23.86
CA ILE A 748 12.01 -27.83 -23.38
C ILE A 748 12.91 -26.94 -24.24
N ASP A 749 13.67 -26.04 -23.63
CA ASP A 749 14.58 -25.12 -24.32
C ASP A 749 15.96 -25.73 -24.62
N ASN A 750 16.89 -24.92 -25.16
CA ASN A 750 18.25 -25.32 -25.53
C ASN A 750 19.22 -25.44 -24.35
N LEU A 751 18.82 -25.05 -23.14
CA LEU A 751 19.60 -25.14 -21.91
C LEU A 751 18.97 -26.11 -20.89
N GLY A 752 17.82 -26.70 -21.20
CA GLY A 752 17.18 -27.79 -20.48
C GLY A 752 16.07 -27.39 -19.51
N ALA A 753 15.68 -26.11 -19.41
CA ALA A 753 14.51 -25.75 -18.60
C ALA A 753 13.21 -26.10 -19.33
N THR A 754 12.16 -26.26 -18.53
CA THR A 754 10.90 -26.80 -19.01
C THR A 754 9.71 -26.02 -18.47
N ALA A 755 8.68 -25.89 -19.29
CA ALA A 755 7.38 -25.42 -18.85
C ALA A 755 6.27 -26.33 -19.38
N GLU A 756 5.15 -26.36 -18.65
CA GLU A 756 4.03 -27.23 -18.95
C GLU A 756 2.73 -26.44 -19.06
N ALA A 757 1.87 -26.84 -20.01
CA ALA A 757 0.50 -26.35 -20.13
C ALA A 757 -0.45 -27.53 -20.24
N ASN A 758 -1.63 -27.40 -19.62
CA ASN A 758 -2.62 -28.47 -19.52
C ASN A 758 -3.93 -28.06 -20.21
N SER A 759 -4.61 -29.03 -20.81
CA SER A 759 -5.94 -28.92 -21.41
C SER A 759 -6.71 -30.21 -21.19
N THR A 760 -7.87 -30.12 -20.55
CA THR A 760 -8.77 -31.26 -20.36
C THR A 760 -9.78 -31.29 -21.50
N ILE A 761 -10.04 -32.45 -22.09
CA ILE A 761 -11.08 -32.61 -23.12
C ILE A 761 -11.89 -33.88 -22.87
N THR A 762 -13.08 -33.96 -23.46
CA THR A 762 -13.96 -35.12 -23.35
C THR A 762 -14.28 -35.66 -24.73
N VAL A 763 -14.11 -36.96 -24.93
CA VAL A 763 -14.52 -37.66 -26.15
C VAL A 763 -15.76 -38.49 -25.83
N SER A 764 -16.83 -38.34 -26.61
CA SER A 764 -18.13 -38.96 -26.32
C SER A 764 -18.80 -39.54 -27.57
N ASN A 765 -19.71 -40.51 -27.41
CA ASN A 765 -20.35 -41.28 -28.50
C ASN A 765 -21.44 -40.50 -29.28
N GLU A 766 -21.22 -39.20 -29.52
CA GLU A 766 -22.09 -38.21 -30.18
C GLU A 766 -23.14 -37.43 -29.35
N THR A 767 -23.09 -36.11 -29.61
CA THR A 767 -24.07 -35.01 -29.54
C THR A 767 -25.22 -35.02 -28.53
N GLU A 768 -25.00 -34.39 -27.38
CA GLU A 768 -26.01 -33.55 -26.73
C GLU A 768 -25.33 -32.23 -26.31
N PRO A 769 -25.82 -31.05 -26.74
CA PRO A 769 -25.45 -29.80 -26.09
C PRO A 769 -25.76 -29.94 -24.60
N ASN A 770 -24.95 -29.39 -23.72
CA ASN A 770 -25.35 -29.22 -22.32
C ASN A 770 -26.64 -28.37 -22.28
N THR A 771 -27.80 -29.04 -22.23
CA THR A 771 -29.15 -28.51 -22.48
C THR A 771 -29.69 -27.68 -21.31
N ASN A 772 -28.85 -27.22 -20.38
CA ASN A 772 -29.33 -26.57 -19.18
C ASN A 772 -29.48 -25.04 -19.27
N CYS A 773 -28.94 -24.35 -20.29
CA CYS A 773 -28.93 -22.86 -20.32
C CYS A 773 -29.29 -22.26 -21.69
N LEU A 774 -30.36 -22.73 -22.33
CA LEU A 774 -30.73 -22.31 -23.71
C LEU A 774 -31.60 -21.04 -23.78
N PHE A 775 -32.13 -20.52 -22.67
CA PHE A 775 -32.94 -19.29 -22.63
C PHE A 775 -34.03 -19.21 -23.71
N ASN A 776 -34.76 -20.31 -23.94
CA ASN A 776 -35.79 -20.41 -24.99
C ASN A 776 -35.28 -20.17 -26.43
N THR A 777 -34.01 -20.46 -26.71
CA THR A 777 -33.45 -20.40 -28.07
C THR A 777 -33.49 -21.75 -28.80
N PRO A 778 -33.71 -21.78 -30.14
CA PRO A 778 -34.10 -20.65 -30.97
C PRO A 778 -35.51 -20.12 -30.61
N SER A 779 -35.62 -18.80 -30.42
CA SER A 779 -36.89 -18.16 -30.02
C SER A 779 -37.90 -18.18 -31.16
N LEU A 780 -39.19 -18.38 -30.86
CA LEU A 780 -40.25 -18.29 -31.87
C LEU A 780 -40.59 -16.84 -32.25
N ASN A 781 -40.12 -15.85 -31.48
CA ASN A 781 -40.37 -14.43 -31.72
C ASN A 781 -39.12 -13.73 -32.27
N LYS A 782 -39.33 -12.61 -32.98
CA LYS A 782 -38.22 -11.70 -33.34
C LYS A 782 -37.63 -11.03 -32.11
N LEU A 783 -36.39 -10.55 -32.21
CA LEU A 783 -35.70 -9.87 -31.10
C LEU A 783 -36.37 -8.50 -30.83
N PRO A 784 -36.76 -8.20 -29.58
CA PRO A 784 -37.37 -6.91 -29.23
C PRO A 784 -36.39 -5.74 -29.43
N THR A 785 -36.91 -4.52 -29.56
CA THR A 785 -36.10 -3.30 -29.76
C THR A 785 -35.21 -3.01 -28.54
N PHE A 786 -33.91 -2.78 -28.76
CA PHE A 786 -32.95 -2.27 -27.77
C PHE A 786 -32.50 -0.86 -28.16
N THR A 787 -32.93 0.19 -27.46
CA THR A 787 -32.62 1.59 -27.83
C THR A 787 -31.38 2.10 -27.09
N ASP A 788 -30.20 1.88 -27.71
CA ASP A 788 -28.87 2.29 -27.20
C ASP A 788 -28.58 1.86 -25.75
N ILE A 789 -28.90 0.61 -25.44
CA ILE A 789 -28.73 0.02 -24.12
C ILE A 789 -27.25 -0.35 -23.91
N SER A 790 -26.77 -0.16 -22.67
CA SER A 790 -25.44 -0.58 -22.23
C SER A 790 -25.57 -1.61 -21.11
N PHE A 791 -24.76 -2.67 -21.21
CA PHE A 791 -24.63 -3.71 -20.20
C PHE A 791 -23.21 -3.67 -19.63
N PHE A 792 -23.08 -3.60 -18.31
CA PHE A 792 -21.79 -3.47 -17.62
C PHE A 792 -21.23 -4.80 -17.11
N ASN A 793 -22.03 -5.87 -17.10
CA ASN A 793 -21.63 -7.21 -16.71
C ASN A 793 -21.86 -8.21 -17.85
N VAL A 794 -21.03 -9.25 -17.91
CA VAL A 794 -21.18 -10.37 -18.85
C VAL A 794 -20.94 -11.68 -18.13
N HIS A 795 -21.84 -12.63 -18.34
CA HIS A 795 -21.75 -13.98 -17.77
C HIS A 795 -21.64 -14.98 -18.92
N VAL A 796 -20.52 -15.71 -18.99
CA VAL A 796 -20.33 -16.79 -19.96
C VAL A 796 -20.62 -18.11 -19.26
N ILE A 797 -21.69 -18.77 -19.67
CA ILE A 797 -22.30 -19.89 -18.97
C ILE A 797 -22.16 -21.14 -19.84
N GLY A 798 -21.53 -22.19 -19.31
CA GLY A 798 -21.16 -23.39 -20.06
C GLY A 798 -19.66 -23.43 -20.40
N THR A 799 -19.23 -24.46 -21.14
CA THR A 799 -17.82 -24.70 -21.47
C THR A 799 -17.50 -24.30 -22.92
N GLY A 800 -16.28 -23.81 -23.16
CA GLY A 800 -15.81 -23.43 -24.51
C GLY A 800 -16.20 -22.02 -24.98
N GLY A 801 -16.68 -21.16 -24.09
CA GLY A 801 -17.03 -19.76 -24.39
C GLY A 801 -15.86 -18.77 -24.41
N PRO A 802 -16.08 -17.51 -24.85
CA PRO A 802 -15.04 -16.47 -24.88
C PRO A 802 -14.65 -15.98 -23.48
N ASN A 803 -13.38 -15.59 -23.31
CA ASN A 803 -12.95 -14.87 -22.12
C ASN A 803 -13.26 -13.37 -22.28
N LEU A 804 -14.23 -12.88 -21.51
CA LEU A 804 -14.71 -11.50 -21.54
C LEU A 804 -14.45 -10.74 -20.23
N SER A 805 -13.53 -11.21 -19.37
CA SER A 805 -13.20 -10.56 -18.08
C SER A 805 -12.69 -9.12 -18.25
N ASN A 806 -12.07 -8.84 -19.40
CA ASN A 806 -11.58 -7.54 -19.80
C ASN A 806 -12.67 -6.62 -20.40
N MET A 807 -13.92 -7.05 -20.47
CA MET A 807 -15.03 -6.21 -20.92
C MET A 807 -15.33 -5.11 -19.89
N LYS A 808 -15.38 -3.86 -20.34
CA LYS A 808 -15.86 -2.70 -19.57
C LYS A 808 -17.37 -2.48 -19.74
N LYS A 809 -17.88 -2.66 -20.97
CA LYS A 809 -19.32 -2.64 -21.29
C LYS A 809 -19.60 -3.22 -22.67
N PHE A 810 -20.79 -3.77 -22.86
CA PHE A 810 -21.36 -4.11 -24.16
C PHE A 810 -22.50 -3.14 -24.51
N ARG A 811 -22.64 -2.77 -25.78
CA ARG A 811 -23.64 -1.81 -26.26
C ARG A 811 -24.41 -2.34 -27.45
N ILE A 812 -25.74 -2.22 -27.39
CA ILE A 812 -26.66 -2.59 -28.48
C ILE A 812 -27.66 -1.47 -28.76
N ASN A 813 -27.81 -1.13 -30.04
CA ASN A 813 -28.85 -0.23 -30.53
C ASN A 813 -29.54 -0.90 -31.73
N TRP A 814 -30.59 -1.68 -31.44
CA TRP A 814 -31.37 -2.47 -32.38
C TRP A 814 -32.80 -1.97 -32.44
N ASP A 815 -33.30 -1.63 -33.62
CA ASP A 815 -34.70 -1.27 -33.83
C ASP A 815 -35.44 -2.37 -34.61
N SER A 816 -36.33 -3.08 -33.91
CA SER A 816 -37.10 -4.21 -34.45
C SER A 816 -38.21 -3.79 -35.42
N ALA A 817 -38.60 -2.52 -35.43
CA ALA A 817 -39.62 -2.01 -36.35
C ALA A 817 -39.03 -1.65 -37.71
N SER A 818 -37.83 -1.04 -37.71
CA SER A 818 -37.10 -0.68 -38.93
C SER A 818 -36.07 -1.72 -39.38
N ASN A 819 -35.97 -2.85 -38.65
CA ASN A 819 -35.01 -3.93 -38.89
C ASN A 819 -33.54 -3.45 -38.95
N ARG A 820 -33.20 -2.42 -38.15
CA ARG A 820 -31.93 -1.68 -38.28
C ARG A 820 -31.08 -1.77 -37.00
N LEU A 821 -29.89 -2.37 -37.11
CA LEU A 821 -28.87 -2.36 -36.08
C LEU A 821 -27.95 -1.15 -36.25
N ARG A 822 -27.96 -0.21 -35.30
CA ARG A 822 -27.14 1.00 -35.31
C ARG A 822 -25.82 0.80 -34.57
N ARG A 823 -25.79 -0.01 -33.50
CA ARG A 823 -24.61 -0.26 -32.67
C ARG A 823 -24.63 -1.70 -32.13
N PHE A 824 -23.48 -2.35 -32.16
CA PHE A 824 -23.21 -3.63 -31.52
C PHE A 824 -21.70 -3.68 -31.25
N ALA A 825 -21.29 -3.38 -30.03
CA ALA A 825 -19.87 -3.13 -29.73
C ALA A 825 -19.49 -3.46 -28.28
N ILE A 826 -18.23 -3.84 -28.09
CA ILE A 826 -17.61 -4.11 -26.79
C ILE A 826 -16.54 -3.04 -26.52
N ASN A 827 -16.55 -2.46 -25.32
CA ASN A 827 -15.42 -1.68 -24.80
C ASN A 827 -14.59 -2.55 -23.86
N THR A 828 -13.27 -2.49 -23.96
CA THR A 828 -12.35 -3.21 -23.06
C THR A 828 -11.78 -2.30 -21.97
N LYS A 829 -11.23 -2.89 -20.89
CA LYS A 829 -10.64 -2.14 -19.76
C LYS A 829 -9.20 -1.68 -20.05
N ASN A 830 -8.41 -2.53 -20.71
CA ASN A 830 -6.96 -2.31 -20.88
C ASN A 830 -6.51 -2.08 -22.35
N GLY A 831 -7.45 -2.01 -23.30
CA GLY A 831 -7.10 -1.77 -24.70
C GLY A 831 -6.66 -3.00 -25.48
N VAL A 832 -6.77 -4.22 -24.94
CA VAL A 832 -6.46 -5.48 -25.64
C VAL A 832 -7.76 -6.32 -25.83
N PRO A 833 -8.26 -6.56 -27.06
CA PRO A 833 -7.64 -6.24 -28.35
C PRO A 833 -7.66 -4.75 -28.73
N ASP A 834 -8.79 -4.05 -28.54
CA ASP A 834 -8.91 -2.60 -28.72
C ASP A 834 -9.83 -2.02 -27.63
N TYR A 835 -9.66 -0.75 -27.26
CA TYR A 835 -10.58 -0.07 -26.32
C TYR A 835 -12.03 -0.01 -26.82
N TYR A 836 -12.25 -0.16 -28.13
CA TYR A 836 -13.55 -0.19 -28.78
C TYR A 836 -13.56 -1.22 -29.91
N VAL A 837 -14.19 -2.37 -29.67
CA VAL A 837 -14.37 -3.44 -30.65
C VAL A 837 -15.76 -3.30 -31.30
N ASP A 838 -15.79 -2.78 -32.53
CA ASP A 838 -17.02 -2.61 -33.32
C ASP A 838 -17.46 -3.93 -33.98
N LEU A 839 -18.18 -4.76 -33.22
CA LEU A 839 -18.65 -6.07 -33.67
C LEU A 839 -19.69 -5.97 -34.80
N LYS A 840 -20.42 -4.85 -34.91
CA LYS A 840 -21.40 -4.65 -35.99
C LYS A 840 -20.78 -4.79 -37.38
N LYS A 841 -19.52 -4.36 -37.55
CA LYS A 841 -18.78 -4.49 -38.83
C LYS A 841 -18.23 -5.90 -39.08
N LYS A 842 -18.31 -6.76 -38.07
CA LYS A 842 -17.68 -8.07 -37.97
C LYS A 842 -18.72 -9.19 -37.79
N MET A 843 -19.99 -8.90 -38.11
CA MET A 843 -21.09 -9.85 -37.92
C MET A 843 -22.10 -9.79 -39.06
N THR A 844 -22.75 -10.92 -39.32
CA THR A 844 -24.04 -10.99 -40.00
C THR A 844 -25.13 -11.26 -38.96
N TYR A 845 -26.35 -10.76 -39.17
CA TYR A 845 -27.44 -10.95 -38.22
C TYR A 845 -28.80 -11.02 -38.92
N ASP A 846 -29.71 -11.78 -38.32
CA ASP A 846 -31.15 -11.69 -38.57
C ASP A 846 -31.86 -11.61 -37.21
N PHE A 847 -32.24 -10.40 -36.82
CA PHE A 847 -32.96 -10.16 -35.57
C PHE A 847 -34.45 -9.85 -35.79
N GLY A 848 -34.86 -9.64 -37.04
CA GLY A 848 -36.19 -9.17 -37.42
C GLY A 848 -37.22 -10.27 -37.58
N ASN A 849 -36.77 -11.52 -37.72
CA ASN A 849 -37.60 -12.69 -37.91
C ASN A 849 -37.61 -13.60 -36.67
N SER A 850 -38.52 -14.59 -36.66
CA SER A 850 -38.47 -15.69 -35.70
C SER A 850 -37.12 -16.40 -35.78
N LYS A 851 -36.64 -16.92 -34.65
CA LYS A 851 -35.31 -17.53 -34.46
C LYS A 851 -34.18 -16.53 -34.68
N PRO A 852 -34.15 -15.42 -33.90
CA PRO A 852 -33.13 -14.40 -34.08
C PRO A 852 -31.74 -14.99 -33.96
N GLU A 853 -30.83 -14.56 -34.83
CA GLU A 853 -29.48 -15.11 -34.91
C GLU A 853 -28.44 -14.09 -35.33
N LEU A 854 -27.19 -14.39 -35.01
CA LEU A 854 -26.04 -13.69 -35.55
C LEU A 854 -24.86 -14.64 -35.76
N THR A 855 -23.97 -14.29 -36.66
CA THR A 855 -22.65 -14.93 -36.81
C THR A 855 -21.58 -13.85 -36.75
N ILE A 856 -20.60 -14.03 -35.86
CA ILE A 856 -19.47 -13.11 -35.67
C ILE A 856 -18.22 -13.74 -36.29
N SER A 857 -17.43 -12.95 -37.02
CA SER A 857 -16.15 -13.34 -37.59
C SER A 857 -15.11 -12.22 -37.50
N ASN A 858 -13.85 -12.59 -37.31
CA ASN A 858 -12.72 -11.67 -37.17
C ASN A 858 -12.86 -10.69 -35.99
N SER A 859 -13.54 -11.07 -34.90
CA SER A 859 -13.74 -10.19 -33.74
C SER A 859 -12.41 -9.75 -33.11
N GLY A 860 -11.39 -10.61 -33.16
CA GLY A 860 -10.13 -10.45 -32.42
C GLY A 860 -10.27 -10.85 -30.94
N ILE A 861 -11.40 -11.43 -30.54
CA ILE A 861 -11.65 -11.93 -29.19
C ILE A 861 -11.70 -13.46 -29.26
N LEU A 862 -10.77 -14.11 -28.55
CA LEU A 862 -10.63 -15.56 -28.55
C LEU A 862 -11.95 -16.24 -28.15
N ASN A 863 -12.38 -17.23 -28.94
CA ASN A 863 -13.63 -17.99 -28.79
C ASN A 863 -14.96 -17.22 -28.92
N LEU A 864 -14.95 -15.95 -29.35
CA LEU A 864 -16.18 -15.19 -29.62
C LEU A 864 -16.70 -15.40 -31.05
N ASP A 865 -15.83 -15.67 -32.02
CA ASP A 865 -16.25 -15.92 -33.40
C ASP A 865 -17.05 -17.23 -33.50
N GLY A 866 -18.18 -17.19 -34.22
CA GLY A 866 -19.12 -18.30 -34.32
C GLY A 866 -20.56 -17.86 -34.54
N SER A 867 -21.46 -18.83 -34.67
CA SER A 867 -22.90 -18.61 -34.86
C SER A 867 -23.68 -18.77 -33.57
N TYR A 868 -24.63 -17.87 -33.35
CA TYR A 868 -25.41 -17.76 -32.12
C TYR A 868 -26.90 -17.60 -32.43
N TRP A 869 -27.74 -18.21 -31.61
CA TRP A 869 -29.10 -17.73 -31.41
C TRP A 869 -29.07 -16.49 -30.51
N ALA A 870 -29.88 -15.49 -30.82
CA ALA A 870 -30.06 -14.30 -30.00
C ALA A 870 -31.46 -14.30 -29.37
N THR A 871 -31.55 -13.86 -28.12
CA THR A 871 -32.83 -13.66 -27.45
C THR A 871 -32.71 -12.55 -26.41
N GLU A 872 -33.85 -12.20 -25.82
CA GLU A 872 -33.96 -11.32 -24.67
C GLU A 872 -34.48 -12.12 -23.48
N ASP A 873 -33.96 -11.82 -22.30
CA ASP A 873 -34.41 -12.39 -21.02
C ASP A 873 -34.42 -11.30 -19.94
N ASN A 874 -35.59 -10.91 -19.47
CA ASN A 874 -35.81 -9.89 -18.44
C ASN A 874 -35.07 -8.54 -18.67
N GLY A 875 -35.06 -8.08 -19.92
CA GLY A 875 -34.39 -6.87 -20.40
C GLY A 875 -32.92 -7.04 -20.75
N ASN A 876 -32.36 -8.25 -20.58
CA ASN A 876 -30.96 -8.56 -20.86
C ASN A 876 -30.80 -9.16 -22.26
N PHE A 877 -29.62 -8.95 -22.86
CA PHE A 877 -29.32 -9.49 -24.18
C PHE A 877 -28.53 -10.79 -24.07
N VAL A 878 -28.99 -11.84 -24.75
CA VAL A 878 -28.47 -13.21 -24.59
C VAL A 878 -28.09 -13.80 -25.94
N MET A 879 -26.92 -14.44 -26.00
CA MET A 879 -26.41 -15.15 -27.17
C MET A 879 -26.10 -16.60 -26.82
N VAL A 880 -26.79 -17.55 -27.44
CA VAL A 880 -26.60 -19.00 -27.21
C VAL A 880 -25.87 -19.60 -28.39
N SER A 881 -24.72 -20.23 -28.16
CA SER A 881 -23.91 -20.78 -29.26
C SER A 881 -24.64 -21.93 -29.96
N LYS A 882 -24.62 -21.95 -31.30
CA LYS A 882 -25.27 -22.99 -32.11
C LYS A 882 -24.46 -24.27 -32.21
N SER A 883 -23.14 -24.16 -32.09
CA SER A 883 -22.18 -25.25 -32.31
C SER A 883 -21.36 -25.61 -31.07
N LYS A 884 -21.38 -24.76 -30.05
CA LYS A 884 -20.63 -24.95 -28.81
C LYS A 884 -21.59 -24.91 -27.61
N GLY A 885 -21.24 -25.56 -26.50
CA GLY A 885 -22.12 -25.76 -25.34
C GLY A 885 -22.18 -24.58 -24.36
N PHE A 886 -22.21 -23.33 -24.83
CA PHE A 886 -22.20 -22.14 -23.97
C PHE A 886 -23.17 -21.02 -24.39
N THR A 887 -23.46 -20.15 -23.43
CA THR A 887 -24.29 -18.94 -23.55
C THR A 887 -23.54 -17.72 -23.04
N ILE A 888 -23.65 -16.59 -23.75
CA ILE A 888 -23.15 -15.28 -23.32
C ILE A 888 -24.35 -14.42 -22.90
N TYR A 889 -24.38 -13.99 -21.64
CA TYR A 889 -25.47 -13.25 -21.04
C TYR A 889 -25.02 -11.85 -20.60
N PHE A 890 -25.46 -10.81 -21.32
CA PHE A 890 -25.10 -9.42 -21.03
C PHE A 890 -26.15 -8.76 -20.14
N SER A 891 -25.74 -8.29 -18.96
CA SER A 891 -26.65 -7.74 -17.96
C SER A 891 -26.07 -6.56 -17.19
N ASN A 892 -26.90 -5.87 -16.41
CA ASN A 892 -26.46 -4.87 -15.43
C ASN A 892 -26.42 -5.43 -13.99
N SER A 893 -26.67 -6.74 -13.84
CA SER A 893 -26.50 -7.45 -12.57
C SER A 893 -25.09 -8.06 -12.50
N ALA A 894 -24.44 -7.90 -11.35
CA ALA A 894 -23.18 -8.60 -11.07
C ALA A 894 -23.38 -10.10 -10.80
N THR A 895 -24.61 -10.55 -10.58
CA THR A 895 -24.94 -11.97 -10.32
C THR A 895 -25.29 -12.67 -11.64
N ALA A 896 -24.70 -13.85 -11.87
CA ALA A 896 -25.03 -14.67 -13.04
C ALA A 896 -26.47 -15.20 -12.96
N PRO A 897 -27.20 -15.30 -14.09
CA PRO A 897 -28.56 -15.82 -14.09
C PRO A 897 -28.59 -17.31 -13.76
N ASN A 898 -29.65 -17.77 -13.10
CA ASN A 898 -29.81 -19.18 -12.77
C ASN A 898 -30.38 -19.96 -13.96
N CYS A 899 -29.66 -20.98 -14.42
CA CYS A 899 -30.07 -21.81 -15.54
C CYS A 899 -31.28 -22.71 -15.27
N SER A 900 -31.64 -22.99 -14.00
CA SER A 900 -32.83 -23.79 -13.69
C SER A 900 -34.15 -23.08 -14.01
N ASP A 901 -34.18 -21.75 -14.07
CA ASP A 901 -35.38 -20.98 -14.41
C ASP A 901 -35.69 -20.97 -15.92
N ALA A 902 -34.72 -21.35 -16.76
CA ALA A 902 -34.86 -21.44 -18.22
C ALA A 902 -35.57 -22.71 -18.71
N LYS A 903 -35.96 -23.63 -17.81
CA LYS A 903 -36.50 -24.97 -18.17
C LYS A 903 -38.01 -25.06 -18.36
N ILE A 904 -38.78 -24.02 -18.08
CA ILE A 904 -40.23 -24.12 -18.17
C ILE A 904 -40.71 -23.43 -19.45
N LEU A 905 -41.04 -24.23 -20.46
CA LEU A 905 -42.23 -24.10 -21.34
C LEU A 905 -42.12 -24.99 -22.61
N GLN A 906 -41.80 -26.27 -22.47
CA GLN A 906 -42.12 -27.26 -23.52
C GLN A 906 -42.57 -28.62 -22.93
N LYS A 907 -43.83 -28.71 -22.49
CA LYS A 907 -44.73 -29.86 -22.72
C LYS A 907 -46.16 -29.62 -22.18
N ASN A 908 -47.00 -29.16 -23.10
CA ASN A 908 -48.43 -29.43 -23.32
C ASN A 908 -49.48 -29.46 -22.17
N SER A 909 -50.31 -28.41 -22.24
CA SER A 909 -51.79 -28.42 -22.26
C SER A 909 -52.58 -28.82 -21.00
N LYS A 910 -53.27 -27.83 -20.39
CA LYS A 910 -54.75 -27.72 -20.35
C LYS A 910 -55.23 -26.55 -19.47
N ILE A 911 -55.83 -25.54 -20.13
CA ILE A 911 -57.01 -24.73 -19.76
C ILE A 911 -57.18 -24.28 -18.28
N LYS A 912 -57.15 -22.96 -18.00
CA LYS A 912 -58.35 -22.11 -17.77
C LYS A 912 -58.00 -20.65 -17.45
N LYS A 913 -58.94 -19.80 -17.87
CA LYS A 913 -59.00 -18.32 -17.92
C LYS A 913 -58.88 -17.61 -16.56
N GLN A 914 -58.61 -16.29 -16.67
CA GLN A 914 -58.77 -15.19 -15.70
C GLN A 914 -57.62 -15.10 -14.66
N GLU A 915 -56.95 -13.97 -14.42
CA GLU A 915 -57.18 -12.55 -14.68
C GLU A 915 -55.82 -11.82 -14.77
N GLN A 916 -55.67 -10.88 -15.72
CA GLN A 916 -54.50 -10.02 -15.82
C GLN A 916 -54.44 -9.04 -14.63
N LEU A 917 -53.40 -9.13 -13.81
CA LEU A 917 -52.96 -8.04 -12.94
C LEU A 917 -51.80 -7.28 -13.63
N LYS A 918 -52.05 -6.00 -13.89
CA LYS A 918 -51.23 -5.02 -14.60
C LYS A 918 -49.87 -4.77 -13.94
N ILE A 919 -48.83 -4.74 -14.76
CA ILE A 919 -47.50 -4.20 -14.42
C ILE A 919 -47.58 -2.66 -14.44
N LYS A 920 -47.04 -1.97 -13.43
CA LYS A 920 -46.97 -0.50 -13.38
C LYS A 920 -45.96 0.01 -14.42
N GLU A 921 -46.44 0.69 -15.46
CA GLU A 921 -45.61 1.38 -16.47
C GLU A 921 -45.01 2.68 -15.90
N ASP A 922 -43.78 2.99 -16.30
CA ASP A 922 -43.06 4.19 -15.85
C ASP A 922 -43.59 5.50 -16.49
N ILE A 923 -43.70 6.56 -15.69
CA ILE A 923 -44.12 7.91 -16.16
C ILE A 923 -43.12 8.47 -17.18
N ILE A 924 -43.61 8.93 -18.33
CA ILE A 924 -42.79 9.48 -19.43
C ILE A 924 -43.23 10.91 -19.79
N LEU A 925 -42.25 11.80 -19.97
CA LEU A 925 -42.40 13.17 -20.47
C LEU A 925 -42.01 13.26 -21.95
N TYR A 926 -42.89 13.76 -22.82
CA TYR A 926 -42.61 13.93 -24.23
C TYR A 926 -43.34 15.14 -24.85
N PRO A 927 -42.71 15.92 -25.74
CA PRO A 927 -41.28 15.89 -26.09
C PRO A 927 -40.41 16.38 -24.92
N ASN A 928 -39.17 15.89 -24.80
CA ASN A 928 -38.20 16.42 -23.85
C ASN A 928 -36.79 16.30 -24.49
N PRO A 929 -36.19 17.39 -25.01
CA PRO A 929 -36.56 18.78 -24.78
C PRO A 929 -37.87 19.24 -25.46
N VAL A 930 -38.66 20.06 -24.76
CA VAL A 930 -39.88 20.70 -25.28
C VAL A 930 -39.53 21.92 -26.12
N LYS A 931 -39.78 21.84 -27.42
CA LYS A 931 -39.60 22.98 -28.34
C LYS A 931 -40.87 23.81 -28.50
N ASN A 932 -42.03 23.18 -28.43
CA ASN A 932 -43.33 23.83 -28.63
C ASN A 932 -43.97 24.22 -27.29
N GLN A 933 -45.22 24.69 -27.29
CA GLN A 933 -45.91 25.13 -26.07
C GLN A 933 -46.52 24.00 -25.24
N GLN A 934 -46.38 22.73 -25.65
CA GLN A 934 -47.07 21.61 -25.01
C GLN A 934 -46.10 20.51 -24.57
N LEU A 935 -46.33 20.00 -23.37
CA LEU A 935 -45.64 18.86 -22.77
C LEU A 935 -46.65 17.75 -22.48
N THR A 936 -46.43 16.57 -23.04
CA THR A 936 -47.27 15.39 -22.76
C THR A 936 -46.65 14.54 -21.66
N ILE A 937 -47.46 14.12 -20.69
CA ILE A 937 -47.11 13.23 -19.60
C ILE A 937 -47.93 11.96 -19.76
N THR A 938 -47.30 10.79 -19.83
CA THR A 938 -47.95 9.48 -19.99
C THR A 938 -47.64 8.55 -18.82
N HIS A 939 -48.49 7.52 -18.66
CA HIS A 939 -48.49 6.53 -17.57
C HIS A 939 -48.69 7.15 -16.18
N VAL A 940 -49.48 8.23 -16.09
CA VAL A 940 -49.82 8.86 -14.81
C VAL A 940 -50.77 7.93 -14.02
N PRO A 941 -50.43 7.56 -12.78
CA PRO A 941 -51.24 6.63 -11.99
C PRO A 941 -52.51 7.34 -11.47
N GLU A 942 -53.68 6.97 -12.00
CA GLU A 942 -55.05 7.22 -11.48
C GLU A 942 -55.47 8.66 -11.12
N LYS A 943 -56.76 8.82 -10.75
CA LYS A 943 -57.47 10.11 -10.55
C LYS A 943 -56.85 10.95 -9.43
N GLY A 944 -56.55 12.23 -9.69
CA GLY A 944 -56.17 13.21 -8.67
C GLY A 944 -54.67 13.48 -8.49
N ALA A 945 -53.82 12.95 -9.37
CA ALA A 945 -52.40 13.26 -9.39
C ALA A 945 -52.13 14.76 -9.58
N VAL A 946 -51.10 15.29 -8.91
CA VAL A 946 -50.67 16.69 -9.04
C VAL A 946 -49.32 16.73 -9.72
N VAL A 947 -49.22 17.49 -10.81
CA VAL A 947 -47.96 17.77 -11.49
C VAL A 947 -47.47 19.15 -11.06
N LYS A 948 -46.21 19.22 -10.62
CA LYS A 948 -45.52 20.47 -10.30
C LYS A 948 -44.26 20.59 -11.13
N ILE A 949 -44.00 21.76 -11.68
CA ILE A 949 -42.74 22.08 -12.37
C ILE A 949 -42.00 23.10 -11.52
N PHE A 950 -40.73 22.82 -11.25
CA PHE A 950 -39.82 23.68 -10.49
C PHE A 950 -38.71 24.19 -11.40
N ASP A 951 -38.27 25.43 -11.20
CA ASP A 951 -36.97 25.87 -11.71
C ASP A 951 -35.83 25.20 -10.93
N LEU A 952 -34.58 25.38 -11.41
CA LEU A 952 -33.41 24.79 -10.77
C LEU A 952 -33.08 25.36 -9.39
N GLN A 953 -33.73 26.46 -8.98
CA GLN A 953 -33.63 27.02 -7.64
C GLN A 953 -34.71 26.45 -6.69
N GLY A 954 -35.53 25.52 -7.18
CA GLY A 954 -36.58 24.85 -6.39
C GLY A 954 -37.88 25.64 -6.27
N LYS A 955 -38.01 26.78 -6.95
CA LYS A 955 -39.26 27.56 -6.95
C LYS A 955 -40.26 26.92 -7.90
N THR A 956 -41.48 26.68 -7.42
CA THR A 956 -42.54 26.11 -8.26
C THR A 956 -43.02 27.15 -9.27
N VAL A 957 -42.89 26.84 -10.55
CA VAL A 957 -43.25 27.72 -11.68
C VAL A 957 -44.56 27.31 -12.34
N LEU A 958 -45.00 26.05 -12.20
CA LEU A 958 -46.30 25.59 -12.69
C LEU A 958 -46.84 24.47 -11.81
N ILE A 959 -48.15 24.51 -11.49
CA ILE A 959 -48.85 23.44 -10.77
C ILE A 959 -50.14 23.13 -11.52
N GLN A 960 -50.35 21.86 -11.86
CA GLN A 960 -51.60 21.40 -12.46
C GLN A 960 -52.10 20.14 -11.76
N LYS A 961 -53.35 20.16 -11.32
CA LYS A 961 -54.04 18.99 -10.80
C LYS A 961 -54.74 18.25 -11.93
N LEU A 962 -54.63 16.93 -11.94
CA LEU A 962 -55.14 16.07 -13.00
C LEU A 962 -56.45 15.41 -12.59
N GLU A 963 -57.51 15.66 -13.37
CA GLU A 963 -58.86 15.22 -13.01
C GLU A 963 -59.23 13.82 -13.51
N ASN A 964 -58.55 13.28 -14.54
CA ASN A 964 -58.50 11.86 -14.90
C ASN A 964 -57.76 11.67 -16.24
N ALA A 965 -56.56 11.08 -16.26
CA ALA A 965 -56.04 10.38 -17.44
C ALA A 965 -54.73 9.63 -17.16
N SER A 966 -54.52 8.50 -17.82
CA SER A 966 -53.21 7.86 -18.01
C SER A 966 -52.25 8.70 -18.87
N LYS A 967 -52.75 9.78 -19.49
CA LYS A 967 -52.02 10.71 -20.34
C LYS A 967 -52.59 12.13 -20.24
N THR A 968 -51.78 13.12 -19.89
CA THR A 968 -52.16 14.55 -19.85
C THR A 968 -51.24 15.37 -20.75
N ILE A 969 -51.78 16.42 -21.37
CA ILE A 969 -51.00 17.45 -22.05
C ILE A 969 -51.05 18.71 -21.19
N LEU A 970 -49.88 19.24 -20.84
CA LEU A 970 -49.69 20.49 -20.12
C LEU A 970 -49.26 21.59 -21.08
N ASP A 971 -49.87 22.76 -20.97
CA ASP A 971 -49.37 23.98 -21.58
C ASP A 971 -48.19 24.50 -20.76
N VAL A 972 -47.05 24.67 -21.42
CA VAL A 972 -45.80 25.17 -20.84
C VAL A 972 -45.28 26.39 -21.61
N SER A 973 -46.16 27.09 -22.33
CA SER A 973 -45.84 28.31 -23.09
C SER A 973 -45.22 29.42 -22.25
N GLU A 974 -45.59 29.53 -20.98
CA GLU A 974 -45.06 30.56 -20.08
C GLU A 974 -43.70 30.20 -19.45
N LEU A 975 -43.21 28.97 -19.63
CA LEU A 975 -41.86 28.60 -19.19
C LEU A 975 -40.81 29.19 -20.12
N LYS A 976 -39.84 29.92 -19.55
CA LYS A 976 -38.68 30.42 -20.29
C LYS A 976 -37.78 29.27 -20.75
N THR A 977 -36.93 29.50 -21.74
CA THR A 977 -35.89 28.53 -22.14
C THR A 977 -34.99 28.22 -20.94
N GLY A 978 -34.80 26.94 -20.63
CA GLY A 978 -34.08 26.51 -19.44
C GLY A 978 -34.37 25.05 -19.03
N LEU A 979 -33.69 24.62 -17.96
CA LEU A 979 -33.91 23.32 -17.33
C LEU A 979 -34.86 23.46 -16.15
N TYR A 980 -35.75 22.48 -16.00
CA TYR A 980 -36.79 22.42 -14.99
C TYR A 980 -36.90 21.01 -14.43
N VAL A 981 -37.44 20.85 -13.23
CA VAL A 981 -37.76 19.55 -12.65
C VAL A 981 -39.27 19.38 -12.62
N VAL A 982 -39.77 18.31 -13.23
CA VAL A 982 -41.19 17.96 -13.16
C VAL A 982 -41.38 16.88 -12.11
N SER A 983 -42.23 17.16 -11.12
CA SER A 983 -42.66 16.20 -10.11
C SER A 983 -44.11 15.81 -10.39
N VAL A 984 -44.37 14.50 -10.47
CA VAL A 984 -45.72 13.95 -10.50
C VAL A 984 -45.97 13.26 -9.17
N GLN A 985 -46.97 13.74 -8.44
CA GLN A 985 -47.30 13.27 -7.09
C GLN A 985 -48.69 12.63 -7.08
N ASN A 986 -48.79 11.40 -6.56
CA ASN A 986 -50.08 10.80 -6.19
C ASN A 986 -49.89 9.94 -4.94
N LYS A 987 -50.74 10.11 -3.91
CA LYS A 987 -50.75 9.44 -2.59
C LYS A 987 -49.60 8.44 -2.35
N GLY A 988 -48.41 8.96 -2.03
CA GLY A 988 -47.23 8.17 -1.63
C GLY A 988 -46.23 7.84 -2.74
N ILE A 989 -46.53 8.10 -4.02
CA ILE A 989 -45.60 7.93 -5.14
C ILE A 989 -45.17 9.32 -5.63
N LEU A 990 -43.88 9.60 -5.47
CA LEU A 990 -43.21 10.78 -6.01
C LEU A 990 -42.28 10.32 -7.13
N LYS A 991 -42.52 10.77 -8.37
CA LYS A 991 -41.55 10.60 -9.45
C LYS A 991 -41.12 11.96 -9.97
N THR A 992 -39.82 12.20 -9.99
CA THR A 992 -39.20 13.42 -10.50
C THR A 992 -38.47 13.13 -11.80
N ILE A 993 -38.68 13.98 -12.80
CA ILE A 993 -38.12 13.82 -14.14
C ILE A 993 -37.61 15.19 -14.59
N LEU A 994 -36.38 15.25 -15.10
CA LEU A 994 -35.79 16.48 -15.63
C LEU A 994 -36.45 16.87 -16.95
N LEU A 995 -36.81 18.13 -17.11
CA LEU A 995 -37.41 18.72 -18.30
C LEU A 995 -36.52 19.82 -18.86
N SER A 996 -36.22 19.76 -20.15
CA SER A 996 -35.52 20.84 -20.86
C SER A 996 -36.51 21.59 -21.76
N LYS A 997 -36.70 22.90 -21.55
CA LYS A 997 -37.40 23.78 -22.49
C LYS A 997 -36.36 24.47 -23.36
N LEU A 998 -36.43 24.24 -24.67
CA LEU A 998 -35.62 24.95 -25.66
C LEU A 998 -36.37 26.18 -26.17
#